data_AF-A0A9D7XGD1-F1
#
_entry.id   AF-A0A9D7XGD1-F1
#
_cell.length_a   1.000
_cell.length_b   1.000
_cell.length_c   1.000
_cell.angle_alpha   90.00
_cell.angle_beta   90.00
_cell.angle_gamma   90.00
#
_symmetry.space_group_name_H-M   'P 1'
#
loop_
_entity.id
_entity.type
_entity.pdbx_description
1 polymer ?
#
loop_
_entity_poly.entity_id
_entity_poly.type
_entity_poly.pdbx_seq_one_letter_code
_entity_poly.pdbx_strand_id
1 'polypeptide(L)'
;MNFINYQNLFIFFLVTIITHLGHSQKQGNIWYFSQYAGIDFNSSPPVAITNGVLSTADNSSALCNLNGSLMLYSDGLTVYNKNHNIMANGTGLAGSTSGGQSSLIVPIPESNKVIVFSVPDVGNKPLYYSIVDMSLNGGLGVVTQKNIFLYSNTTEKIACFYQCNDQFYWVITHKYLTNEFYTYKIDQSGLNTTPIISKIGIVHNAGPIGNVNNSAGQLSISKDGSRIVSALYFTGQIELFDFDINTGRISNAKLISNVPRAWGVEFSEDATKLYLSQWTYQNITQYDLSVNNINFIVQSATNVGSLISQNGIYHAGYLQRGPDNKIYIARWDENQIGAIQNPNAKGLACNLISNAINISPGLCKAGLCRTIMIERQNRTFTLGSDTILCEGELLVLRAPNLYTKWSNGIISDQITVFQSGVFWARIETLCDTFVDTIRIDFIKAPILDLGPDRFICQGGFDTLWSNSSNTLWSDGSIGPFLIISKAGTFFGSIENDCKIVSDTINIVPFGKITLDLGPDIVLCYNQKDTIYSPHILNWNDGTINYFIEVNGNNTYWGTLTTPCSIISDTFRTITIPEILKPYLAHDTTYCFKDKLCLNIPLSPIIWNNKFLNNITVNFPGIYKYEFKNQCQTITDSIEVRWDSIPNKFTDHSLIVCDENSIILNSGIDQVLWSTGDQARSININQSGKYSYTVNNTCGIYNNEIDIEFRNSISIYLPNVFSPNGDNINDFFPPKPFPMAFYVEIFNRWGGLIFSGTNQYWDGTIKNYNVNAGVYIYILHTTDCKNVIKHGTITLVK
;
A
#
# COMPACT_ATOMS: atom_id res chain seq x y z
N MET A 1 -31.38 11.10 -37.45
CA MET A 1 -31.32 12.35 -38.25
C MET A 1 -29.97 13.00 -38.00
N ASN A 2 -29.39 13.55 -39.07
CA ASN A 2 -28.10 14.25 -39.18
C ASN A 2 -26.85 13.35 -39.30
N PHE A 3 -26.59 13.01 -40.57
CA PHE A 3 -25.26 12.68 -41.09
C PHE A 3 -24.32 13.88 -40.91
N ILE A 4 -23.20 13.70 -40.23
CA ILE A 4 -22.08 14.64 -40.23
C ILE A 4 -20.93 14.01 -41.01
N ASN A 5 -20.47 14.76 -42.00
CA ASN A 5 -19.47 14.42 -43.00
C ASN A 5 -18.08 14.11 -42.41
N TYR A 6 -17.54 12.96 -42.82
CA TYR A 6 -16.11 12.64 -42.78
C TYR A 6 -15.36 13.44 -43.86
N GLN A 7 -14.91 14.67 -43.57
CA GLN A 7 -13.97 15.38 -44.48
C GLN A 7 -12.90 16.26 -43.82
N ASN A 8 -12.69 16.21 -42.50
CA ASN A 8 -11.68 17.07 -41.84
C ASN A 8 -10.58 16.31 -41.06
N LEU A 9 -10.26 15.08 -41.44
CA LEU A 9 -9.21 14.28 -40.77
C LEU A 9 -7.97 14.00 -41.64
N PHE A 10 -7.61 14.93 -42.54
CA PHE A 10 -6.42 14.79 -43.40
C PHE A 10 -5.57 16.07 -43.55
N ILE A 11 -5.71 17.03 -42.62
CA ILE A 11 -4.90 18.25 -42.57
C ILE A 11 -4.45 18.48 -41.12
N PHE A 12 -3.66 17.55 -40.59
CA PHE A 12 -2.85 17.79 -39.37
C PHE A 12 -1.58 16.92 -39.36
N PHE A 13 -1.08 16.54 -40.54
CA PHE A 13 0.15 15.75 -40.71
C PHE A 13 1.14 16.46 -41.65
N LEU A 14 1.21 17.79 -41.57
CA LEU A 14 2.00 18.58 -42.53
C LEU A 14 2.65 19.83 -41.91
N VAL A 15 3.21 19.76 -40.70
CA VAL A 15 4.21 20.73 -40.21
C VAL A 15 5.18 20.07 -39.22
N THR A 16 5.96 19.10 -39.69
CA THR A 16 7.27 18.73 -39.12
C THR A 16 8.16 18.11 -40.19
N ILE A 17 8.18 18.71 -41.39
CA ILE A 17 9.38 18.61 -42.22
C ILE A 17 10.29 19.73 -41.71
N ILE A 18 11.00 19.44 -40.61
CA ILE A 18 12.26 20.13 -40.38
C ILE A 18 13.13 19.62 -41.53
N THR A 19 13.23 20.45 -42.57
CA THR A 19 14.30 20.31 -43.55
C THR A 19 15.59 20.21 -42.75
N HIS A 20 16.21 19.03 -42.74
CA HIS A 20 17.61 18.90 -42.37
C HIS A 20 18.39 19.73 -43.40
N LEU A 21 18.50 21.03 -43.14
CA LEU A 21 19.61 21.84 -43.62
C LEU A 21 20.82 21.23 -42.93
N GLY A 22 21.36 20.16 -43.52
CA GLY A 22 22.67 19.65 -43.15
C GLY A 22 23.62 20.84 -43.25
N HIS A 23 24.02 21.38 -42.10
CA HIS A 23 25.00 22.46 -42.07
C HIS A 23 26.29 21.89 -42.66
N SER A 24 26.58 22.29 -43.90
CA SER A 24 27.88 22.06 -44.50
C SER A 24 28.92 22.69 -43.59
N GLN A 25 29.87 21.89 -43.11
CA GLN A 25 30.91 22.37 -42.23
C GLN A 25 31.88 23.24 -43.00
N LYS A 26 32.29 24.31 -42.34
CA LYS A 26 32.77 25.50 -43.02
C LYS A 26 34.30 25.64 -43.02
N GLN A 27 35.04 24.55 -42.78
CA GLN A 27 36.50 24.60 -42.62
C GLN A 27 37.27 25.01 -43.88
N GLY A 28 36.66 24.87 -45.05
CA GLY A 28 37.18 25.37 -46.33
C GLY A 28 36.48 26.64 -46.84
N ASN A 29 35.70 27.34 -45.99
CA ASN A 29 34.84 28.44 -46.44
C ASN A 29 35.56 29.75 -46.72
N ILE A 30 36.81 29.91 -46.30
CA ILE A 30 37.55 31.13 -46.61
C ILE A 30 38.78 30.73 -47.42
N TRP A 31 38.87 31.29 -48.61
CA TRP A 31 40.00 31.12 -49.51
C TRP A 31 40.77 32.42 -49.55
N TYR A 32 42.07 32.37 -49.29
CA TYR A 32 43.01 33.44 -49.63
C TYR A 32 44.02 32.86 -50.59
N PHE A 33 44.25 33.48 -51.74
CA PHE A 33 45.10 32.93 -52.81
C PHE A 33 45.68 34.02 -53.69
N SER A 34 46.71 33.66 -54.47
CA SER A 34 47.32 34.55 -55.47
C SER A 34 47.77 35.91 -54.89
N GLN A 35 47.33 37.04 -55.45
CA GLN A 35 47.77 38.37 -55.03
C GLN A 35 46.61 39.18 -54.45
N TYR A 36 46.60 39.31 -53.11
CA TYR A 36 45.63 40.08 -52.34
C TYR A 36 44.15 39.70 -52.60
N ALA A 37 43.93 38.45 -53.03
CA ALA A 37 42.62 37.94 -53.41
C ALA A 37 42.11 36.88 -52.43
N GLY A 38 40.80 36.77 -52.35
CA GLY A 38 40.13 35.72 -51.60
C GLY A 38 38.65 35.60 -51.93
N ILE A 39 38.04 34.51 -51.45
CA ILE A 39 36.61 34.23 -51.58
C ILE A 39 36.10 33.72 -50.23
N ASP A 40 34.95 34.24 -49.78
CA ASP A 40 34.21 33.77 -48.61
C ASP A 40 32.93 33.05 -49.06
N PHE A 41 32.81 31.78 -48.67
CA PHE A 41 31.69 30.88 -48.93
C PHE A 41 30.69 30.82 -47.78
N ASN A 42 30.81 31.68 -46.77
CA ASN A 42 29.83 31.78 -45.68
C ASN A 42 28.48 32.36 -46.12
N SER A 43 28.42 32.98 -47.29
CA SER A 43 27.21 33.44 -47.97
C SER A 43 26.95 32.65 -49.26
N SER A 44 25.70 32.68 -49.73
CA SER A 44 25.33 32.17 -51.06
C SER A 44 24.62 33.29 -51.85
N PRO A 45 25.17 33.77 -52.98
CA PRO A 45 26.44 33.36 -53.59
C PRO A 45 27.66 33.73 -52.73
N PRO A 46 28.81 33.05 -52.94
CA PRO A 46 30.07 33.41 -52.28
C PRO A 46 30.54 34.81 -52.71
N VAL A 47 31.24 35.49 -51.82
CA VAL A 47 31.68 36.89 -52.00
C VAL A 47 33.19 37.00 -52.06
N ALA A 48 33.70 37.92 -52.87
CA ALA A 48 35.12 38.23 -52.89
C ALA A 48 35.52 38.97 -51.60
N ILE A 49 36.71 38.67 -51.10
CA ILE A 49 37.33 39.35 -49.94
C ILE A 49 38.71 39.86 -50.33
N THR A 50 39.04 41.08 -49.88
CA THR A 50 40.21 41.85 -50.36
C THR A 50 41.19 42.22 -49.25
N ASN A 51 41.00 41.67 -48.05
CA ASN A 51 41.83 41.91 -46.87
C ASN A 51 43.01 40.92 -46.72
N GLY A 52 43.15 39.97 -47.66
CA GLY A 52 44.27 39.05 -47.67
C GLY A 52 45.58 39.76 -47.97
N VAL A 53 46.66 39.38 -47.28
CA VAL A 53 47.99 39.99 -47.48
C VAL A 53 48.94 39.11 -48.30
N LEU A 54 48.47 37.94 -48.72
CA LEU A 54 49.23 36.96 -49.49
C LEU A 54 49.50 37.49 -50.90
N SER A 55 50.72 37.30 -51.38
CA SER A 55 51.15 37.71 -52.72
C SER A 55 52.06 36.64 -53.32
N THR A 56 51.46 35.71 -54.05
CA THR A 56 52.17 34.61 -54.73
C THR A 56 51.57 34.35 -56.11
N ALA A 57 52.34 33.72 -57.00
CA ALA A 57 51.84 33.16 -58.25
C ALA A 57 51.25 31.75 -58.09
N ASP A 58 51.59 31.08 -56.98
CA ASP A 58 51.20 29.73 -56.61
C ASP A 58 49.77 29.61 -56.05
N ASN A 59 49.40 28.37 -55.75
CA ASN A 59 48.34 28.08 -54.81
C ASN A 59 48.70 28.55 -53.41
N SER A 60 47.69 28.46 -52.57
CA SER A 60 47.79 28.68 -51.14
C SER A 60 46.96 27.61 -50.47
N SER A 61 46.97 27.59 -49.15
CA SER A 61 46.00 26.83 -48.37
C SER A 61 45.54 27.65 -47.19
N ALA A 62 44.28 27.47 -46.81
CA ALA A 62 43.64 28.15 -45.71
C ALA A 62 42.82 27.15 -44.89
N LEU A 63 42.80 27.35 -43.58
CA LEU A 63 42.04 26.54 -42.65
C LEU A 63 41.08 27.46 -41.88
N CYS A 64 39.81 27.07 -41.85
CA CYS A 64 38.80 27.67 -40.98
C CYS A 64 38.42 26.71 -39.85
N ASN A 65 37.81 27.25 -38.80
CA ASN A 65 37.15 26.44 -37.78
C ASN A 65 35.82 25.87 -38.31
N LEU A 66 35.15 25.04 -37.49
CA LEU A 66 33.87 24.41 -37.86
C LEU A 66 32.77 25.43 -38.20
N ASN A 67 32.84 26.64 -37.64
CA ASN A 67 31.89 27.73 -37.88
C ASN A 67 32.20 28.56 -39.14
N GLY A 68 33.32 28.30 -39.81
CA GLY A 68 33.72 28.99 -41.04
C GLY A 68 34.53 30.25 -40.84
N SER A 69 35.03 30.48 -39.62
CA SER A 69 35.95 31.57 -39.34
C SER A 69 37.38 31.14 -39.62
N LEU A 70 38.15 32.01 -40.28
CA LEU A 70 39.56 31.79 -40.58
C LEU A 70 40.36 31.50 -39.31
N MET A 71 41.27 30.52 -39.39
CA MET A 71 42.26 30.22 -38.37
C MET A 71 43.65 30.64 -38.82
N LEU A 72 44.06 30.14 -40.00
CA LEU A 72 45.34 30.45 -40.63
C LEU A 72 45.30 30.23 -42.14
N TYR A 73 46.28 30.79 -42.85
CA TYR A 73 46.51 30.54 -44.26
C TYR A 73 48.00 30.72 -44.61
N SER A 74 48.43 30.08 -45.69
CA SER A 74 49.84 30.06 -46.12
C SER A 74 49.97 29.88 -47.63
N ASP A 75 51.00 30.47 -48.20
CA ASP A 75 51.51 30.23 -49.56
C ASP A 75 52.62 29.16 -49.60
N GLY A 76 52.97 28.57 -48.44
CA GLY A 76 54.06 27.62 -48.30
C GLY A 76 55.41 28.24 -47.94
N LEU A 77 55.55 29.57 -48.01
CA LEU A 77 56.72 30.35 -47.60
C LEU A 77 56.49 31.09 -46.27
N THR A 78 55.27 31.58 -46.08
CA THR A 78 54.85 32.35 -44.91
C THR A 78 53.50 31.85 -44.37
N VAL A 79 53.36 31.78 -43.05
CA VAL A 79 52.12 31.43 -42.36
C VAL A 79 51.51 32.67 -41.70
N TYR A 80 50.27 32.97 -42.06
CA TYR A 80 49.50 34.09 -41.52
C TYR A 80 48.39 33.59 -40.61
N ASN A 81 48.13 34.30 -39.52
CA ASN A 81 47.00 34.02 -38.64
C ASN A 81 45.70 34.67 -39.15
N LYS A 82 44.61 34.43 -38.42
CA LYS A 82 43.28 34.97 -38.73
C LYS A 82 43.19 36.50 -38.81
N ASN A 83 44.13 37.23 -38.20
CA ASN A 83 44.20 38.69 -38.23
C ASN A 83 45.11 39.21 -39.36
N HIS A 84 45.52 38.33 -40.28
CA HIS A 84 46.46 38.62 -41.38
C HIS A 84 47.86 39.03 -40.93
N ASN A 85 48.24 38.76 -39.68
CA ASN A 85 49.60 38.96 -39.22
C ASN A 85 50.41 37.68 -39.40
N ILE A 86 51.70 37.84 -39.69
CA ILE A 86 52.64 36.72 -39.78
C ILE A 86 52.73 36.06 -38.39
N MET A 87 52.57 34.74 -38.34
CA MET A 87 52.72 33.99 -37.08
C MET A 87 54.18 34.05 -36.59
N ALA A 88 54.39 33.94 -35.28
CA ALA A 88 55.75 33.85 -34.74
C ALA A 88 56.48 32.64 -35.36
N ASN A 89 57.72 32.87 -35.82
CA ASN A 89 58.53 31.93 -36.61
C ASN A 89 57.88 31.47 -37.94
N GLY A 90 56.89 32.22 -38.44
CA GLY A 90 56.07 31.90 -39.60
C GLY A 90 56.66 32.25 -40.96
N THR A 91 57.90 32.72 -41.06
CA THR A 91 58.59 33.02 -42.33
C THR A 91 59.70 32.02 -42.63
N GLY A 92 60.13 31.96 -43.90
CA GLY A 92 61.25 31.13 -44.33
C GLY A 92 60.91 29.65 -44.36
N LEU A 93 59.64 29.31 -44.63
CA LEU A 93 59.24 27.95 -44.96
C LEU A 93 59.73 27.59 -46.38
N ALA A 94 59.89 26.30 -46.67
CA ALA A 94 60.54 25.81 -47.89
C ALA A 94 59.57 25.60 -49.08
N GLY A 95 58.63 26.53 -49.29
CA GLY A 95 57.68 26.52 -50.42
C GLY A 95 58.25 27.05 -51.74
N SER A 96 57.37 27.31 -52.70
CA SER A 96 57.66 27.77 -54.07
C SER A 96 57.18 29.19 -54.36
N THR A 97 57.48 29.71 -55.56
CA THR A 97 56.84 30.93 -56.13
C THR A 97 56.46 30.79 -57.62
N SER A 98 56.32 29.56 -58.14
CA SER A 98 56.44 29.25 -59.59
C SER A 98 55.12 28.91 -60.34
N GLY A 99 53.98 28.87 -59.66
CA GLY A 99 52.65 28.54 -60.19
C GLY A 99 52.10 27.13 -59.88
N GLY A 100 52.64 26.41 -58.89
CA GLY A 100 52.32 25.04 -58.46
C GLY A 100 51.42 24.91 -57.23
N GLN A 101 51.17 23.66 -56.78
CA GLN A 101 50.48 23.36 -55.52
C GLN A 101 51.43 23.52 -54.31
N SER A 102 51.82 24.76 -54.01
CA SER A 102 52.92 25.11 -53.09
C SER A 102 52.67 24.85 -51.60
N SER A 103 51.40 24.72 -51.19
CA SER A 103 51.03 24.59 -49.79
C SER A 103 49.78 23.76 -49.58
N LEU A 104 49.79 23.03 -48.46
CA LEU A 104 48.62 22.33 -47.92
C LEU A 104 48.66 22.41 -46.40
N ILE A 105 47.57 22.88 -45.80
CA ILE A 105 47.39 22.95 -44.35
C ILE A 105 46.49 21.79 -43.92
N VAL A 106 46.97 20.94 -43.01
CA VAL A 106 46.25 19.76 -42.51
C VAL A 106 46.24 19.75 -40.98
N PRO A 107 45.08 19.81 -40.30
CA PRO A 107 45.03 19.71 -38.85
C PRO A 107 45.37 18.29 -38.38
N ILE A 108 45.97 18.17 -37.20
CA ILE A 108 46.14 16.88 -36.54
C ILE A 108 44.81 16.55 -35.82
N PRO A 109 44.17 15.40 -36.09
CA PRO A 109 42.94 14.98 -35.41
C PRO A 109 43.05 15.10 -33.89
N GLU A 110 41.99 15.61 -33.25
CA GLU A 110 41.89 15.78 -31.79
C GLU A 110 43.03 16.60 -31.16
N SER A 111 43.65 17.49 -31.93
CA SER A 111 44.76 18.34 -31.48
C SER A 111 44.55 19.81 -31.82
N ASN A 112 45.19 20.70 -31.07
CA ASN A 112 45.33 22.12 -31.43
C ASN A 112 46.47 22.37 -32.44
N LYS A 113 47.14 21.31 -32.91
CA LYS A 113 48.27 21.41 -33.83
C LYS A 113 47.84 21.20 -35.28
N VAL A 114 48.52 21.91 -36.17
CA VAL A 114 48.27 21.89 -37.61
C VAL A 114 49.60 21.72 -38.34
N ILE A 115 49.60 20.90 -39.37
CA ILE A 115 50.75 20.68 -40.24
C ILE A 115 50.63 21.59 -41.47
N VAL A 116 51.69 22.32 -41.79
CA VAL A 116 51.82 23.08 -43.02
C VAL A 116 52.84 22.37 -43.90
N PHE A 117 52.39 21.75 -44.99
CA PHE A 117 53.27 21.23 -46.02
C PHE A 117 53.75 22.37 -46.91
N SER A 118 55.05 22.39 -47.17
CA SER A 118 55.71 23.35 -48.04
C SER A 118 56.25 22.59 -49.24
N VAL A 119 55.59 22.77 -50.38
CA VAL A 119 55.94 22.11 -51.64
C VAL A 119 56.78 23.10 -52.45
N PRO A 120 58.04 22.77 -52.75
CA PRO A 120 58.94 23.65 -53.50
C PRO A 120 58.68 23.59 -55.01
N ASP A 121 59.37 24.48 -55.75
CA ASP A 121 59.27 24.51 -57.22
C ASP A 121 59.70 23.17 -57.84
N VAL A 122 59.22 22.89 -59.06
CA VAL A 122 59.49 21.65 -59.77
C VAL A 122 60.99 21.39 -59.88
N GLY A 123 61.44 20.22 -59.40
CA GLY A 123 62.79 19.74 -59.61
C GLY A 123 63.38 18.96 -58.44
N ASN A 124 64.70 19.04 -58.28
CA ASN A 124 65.45 18.31 -57.26
C ASN A 124 65.41 19.00 -55.88
N LYS A 125 64.22 19.44 -55.43
CA LYS A 125 64.02 20.08 -54.13
C LYS A 125 63.27 19.12 -53.19
N PRO A 126 63.56 19.08 -51.88
CA PRO A 126 62.86 18.20 -50.94
C PRO A 126 61.47 18.68 -50.55
N LEU A 127 60.58 17.74 -50.20
CA LEU A 127 59.33 18.07 -49.54
C LEU A 127 59.58 18.30 -48.04
N TYR A 128 59.02 19.38 -47.52
CA TYR A 128 59.08 19.73 -46.09
C TYR A 128 57.70 19.90 -45.48
N TYR A 129 57.62 19.74 -44.17
CA TYR A 129 56.47 20.19 -43.39
C TYR A 129 56.90 20.99 -42.15
N SER A 130 55.97 21.77 -41.61
CA SER A 130 56.11 22.56 -40.40
C SER A 130 54.93 22.31 -39.48
N ILE A 131 55.09 22.47 -38.16
CA ILE A 131 54.02 22.30 -37.17
C ILE A 131 53.67 23.66 -36.57
N VAL A 132 52.42 24.05 -36.71
CA VAL A 132 51.80 25.19 -36.05
C VAL A 132 51.04 24.68 -34.82
N ASP A 133 51.26 25.30 -33.66
CA ASP A 133 50.44 25.05 -32.48
C ASP A 133 49.47 26.22 -32.27
N MET A 134 48.18 25.98 -32.50
CA MET A 134 47.12 26.99 -32.42
C MET A 134 46.74 27.37 -30.99
N SER A 135 47.19 26.63 -29.97
CA SER A 135 46.93 26.97 -28.56
C SER A 135 47.82 28.11 -28.05
N LEU A 136 48.92 28.41 -28.76
CA LEU A 136 49.89 29.42 -28.37
C LEU A 136 49.50 30.83 -28.85
N ASN A 137 50.19 31.85 -28.32
CA ASN A 137 49.99 33.26 -28.66
C ASN A 137 48.53 33.73 -28.54
N GLY A 138 47.85 33.34 -27.45
CA GLY A 138 46.46 33.70 -27.21
C GLY A 138 45.46 33.15 -28.24
N GLY A 139 45.76 31.99 -28.84
CA GLY A 139 44.91 31.38 -29.88
C GLY A 139 45.21 31.88 -31.30
N LEU A 140 46.26 32.67 -31.50
CA LEU A 140 46.71 33.14 -32.82
C LEU A 140 47.76 32.24 -33.48
N GLY A 141 48.25 31.24 -32.75
CA GLY A 141 49.17 30.23 -33.27
C GLY A 141 50.64 30.66 -33.35
N VAL A 142 51.53 29.66 -33.27
CA VAL A 142 52.99 29.80 -33.41
C VAL A 142 53.54 28.64 -34.22
N VAL A 143 54.49 28.89 -35.14
CA VAL A 143 55.24 27.82 -35.82
C VAL A 143 56.29 27.25 -34.87
N THR A 144 56.01 26.09 -34.30
CA THR A 144 56.84 25.44 -33.26
C THR A 144 57.96 24.59 -33.84
N GLN A 145 57.73 23.99 -35.01
CA GLN A 145 58.74 23.25 -35.76
C GLN A 145 58.65 23.65 -37.23
N LYS A 146 59.79 23.84 -37.89
CA LYS A 146 59.85 24.41 -39.25
C LYS A 146 60.77 23.60 -40.15
N ASN A 147 60.36 23.42 -41.40
CA ASN A 147 61.13 22.76 -42.45
C ASN A 147 61.66 21.36 -42.06
N ILE A 148 60.78 20.52 -41.51
CA ILE A 148 61.08 19.12 -41.23
C ILE A 148 61.05 18.34 -42.55
N PHE A 149 62.16 17.68 -42.86
CA PHE A 149 62.36 16.95 -44.10
C PHE A 149 61.49 15.68 -44.17
N LEU A 150 60.91 15.39 -45.35
CA LEU A 150 60.22 14.12 -45.63
C LEU A 150 60.99 13.27 -46.64
N TYR A 151 61.21 13.79 -47.85
CA TYR A 151 61.98 13.10 -48.89
C TYR A 151 62.54 14.10 -49.91
N SER A 152 63.57 13.68 -50.64
CA SER A 152 64.21 14.47 -51.69
C SER A 152 63.49 14.36 -53.04
N ASN A 153 63.54 15.43 -53.83
CA ASN A 153 63.03 15.50 -55.20
C ASN A 153 61.50 15.30 -55.27
N THR A 154 60.73 16.26 -54.78
CA THR A 154 59.28 16.28 -54.95
C THR A 154 58.87 16.99 -56.24
N THR A 155 57.70 16.64 -56.75
CA THR A 155 56.98 17.46 -57.74
C THR A 155 56.14 18.52 -57.04
N GLU A 156 55.59 19.49 -57.80
CA GLU A 156 54.64 20.51 -57.30
C GLU A 156 53.21 19.95 -57.11
N LYS A 157 53.09 18.70 -56.69
CA LYS A 157 51.83 17.97 -56.64
C LYS A 157 51.52 17.51 -55.23
N ILE A 158 50.38 17.98 -54.71
CA ILE A 158 49.88 17.57 -53.41
C ILE A 158 48.34 17.52 -53.38
N ALA A 159 47.82 16.45 -52.80
CA ALA A 159 46.40 16.28 -52.54
C ALA A 159 46.17 15.75 -51.14
N CYS A 160 45.00 16.02 -50.60
CA CYS A 160 44.62 15.55 -49.28
C CYS A 160 43.20 15.03 -49.27
N PHE A 161 43.00 13.94 -48.55
CA PHE A 161 41.71 13.32 -48.33
C PHE A 161 41.56 12.98 -46.85
N TYR A 162 40.43 13.36 -46.25
CA TYR A 162 40.09 13.03 -44.88
C TYR A 162 39.15 11.83 -44.84
N GLN A 163 39.58 10.76 -44.17
CA GLN A 163 38.80 9.56 -43.92
C GLN A 163 38.01 9.73 -42.61
N CYS A 164 36.70 9.86 -42.76
CA CYS A 164 35.75 10.13 -41.69
C CYS A 164 35.54 8.98 -40.70
N ASN A 165 35.73 7.73 -41.13
CA ASN A 165 35.47 6.56 -40.30
C ASN A 165 36.47 6.42 -39.17
N ASP A 166 37.74 6.55 -39.52
CA ASP A 166 38.87 6.34 -38.61
C ASP A 166 39.58 7.66 -38.25
N GLN A 167 38.97 8.80 -38.64
CA GLN A 167 39.41 10.16 -38.34
C GLN A 167 40.88 10.43 -38.65
N PHE A 168 41.32 10.14 -39.86
CA PHE A 168 42.69 10.43 -40.29
C PHE A 168 42.73 11.08 -41.67
N TYR A 169 43.84 11.72 -42.00
CA TYR A 169 44.09 12.28 -43.33
C TYR A 169 45.08 11.42 -44.11
N TRP A 170 44.83 11.27 -45.41
CA TRP A 170 45.84 10.91 -46.39
C TRP A 170 46.38 12.17 -47.05
N VAL A 171 47.70 12.28 -47.14
CA VAL A 171 48.39 13.30 -47.94
C VAL A 171 49.17 12.58 -49.04
N ILE A 172 48.84 12.91 -50.28
CA ILE A 172 49.37 12.25 -51.48
C ILE A 172 50.27 13.23 -52.20
N THR A 173 51.49 12.79 -52.49
CA THR A 173 52.49 13.54 -53.26
C THR A 173 53.14 12.64 -54.29
N HIS A 174 53.87 13.23 -55.24
CA HIS A 174 54.56 12.47 -56.26
C HIS A 174 56.03 12.85 -56.32
N LYS A 175 56.91 11.85 -56.36
CA LYS A 175 58.36 12.03 -56.39
C LYS A 175 58.86 12.27 -57.81
N TYR A 176 59.72 13.24 -57.96
CA TYR A 176 60.29 13.66 -59.23
C TYR A 176 61.29 12.62 -59.77
N LEU A 177 61.34 12.46 -61.10
CA LEU A 177 62.14 11.48 -61.85
C LEU A 177 61.82 10.01 -61.56
N THR A 178 60.70 9.73 -60.89
CA THR A 178 60.20 8.37 -60.67
C THR A 178 58.74 8.29 -61.08
N ASN A 179 58.12 7.12 -60.94
CA ASN A 179 56.67 6.90 -60.99
C ASN A 179 56.14 6.58 -59.58
N GLU A 180 56.78 7.14 -58.55
CA GLU A 180 56.48 6.85 -57.15
C GLU A 180 55.53 7.90 -56.57
N PHE A 181 54.32 7.48 -56.24
CA PHE A 181 53.43 8.23 -55.35
C PHE A 181 53.75 7.90 -53.90
N TYR A 182 53.81 8.94 -53.07
CA TYR A 182 54.05 8.88 -51.64
C TYR A 182 52.78 9.29 -50.91
N THR A 183 52.19 8.36 -50.16
CA THR A 183 50.97 8.56 -49.39
C THR A 183 51.27 8.52 -47.89
N TYR A 184 51.02 9.63 -47.19
CA TYR A 184 51.29 9.81 -45.76
C TYR A 184 49.99 9.82 -44.96
N LYS A 185 49.97 9.09 -43.83
CA LYS A 185 48.86 9.10 -42.88
C LYS A 185 49.07 10.16 -41.82
N ILE A 186 48.04 10.93 -41.48
CA ILE A 186 48.00 11.81 -40.31
C ILE A 186 46.80 11.40 -39.45
N ASP A 187 47.05 10.85 -38.28
CA ASP A 187 46.03 10.50 -37.29
C ASP A 187 46.25 11.27 -35.97
N GLN A 188 45.57 10.89 -34.90
CA GLN A 188 45.70 11.53 -33.57
C GLN A 188 47.15 11.56 -33.04
N SER A 189 48.02 10.67 -33.51
CA SER A 189 49.45 10.64 -33.15
C SER A 189 50.30 11.66 -33.93
N GLY A 190 49.74 12.29 -34.96
CA GLY A 190 50.41 13.21 -35.87
C GLY A 190 50.72 12.57 -37.23
N LEU A 191 51.71 13.13 -37.94
CA LEU A 191 52.15 12.63 -39.25
C LEU A 191 53.00 11.37 -39.10
N ASN A 192 52.57 10.25 -39.68
CA ASN A 192 53.43 9.09 -39.87
C ASN A 192 54.42 9.38 -41.01
N THR A 193 55.71 9.55 -40.69
CA THR A 193 56.76 9.91 -41.66
C THR A 193 57.20 8.76 -42.57
N THR A 194 56.69 7.54 -42.37
CA THR A 194 56.92 6.41 -43.28
C THR A 194 55.76 6.33 -44.29
N PRO A 195 55.96 6.71 -45.57
CA PRO A 195 54.90 6.72 -46.55
C PRO A 195 54.58 5.32 -47.06
N ILE A 196 53.34 5.12 -47.49
CA ILE A 196 52.99 4.05 -48.42
C ILE A 196 53.42 4.49 -49.82
N ILE A 197 54.27 3.70 -50.47
CA ILE A 197 54.81 4.00 -51.79
C ILE A 197 54.11 3.15 -52.85
N SER A 198 53.48 3.80 -53.82
CA SER A 198 52.87 3.15 -54.99
C SER A 198 53.70 3.46 -56.24
N LYS A 199 54.26 2.42 -56.88
CA LYS A 199 55.09 2.51 -58.10
C LYS A 199 54.24 2.24 -59.33
N ILE A 200 53.60 3.28 -59.87
CA ILE A 200 52.56 3.12 -60.88
C ILE A 200 52.43 4.39 -61.74
N GLY A 201 51.98 4.24 -62.98
CA GLY A 201 51.92 5.36 -63.92
C GLY A 201 53.27 5.64 -64.59
N ILE A 202 53.36 6.80 -65.23
CA ILE A 202 54.54 7.25 -65.96
C ILE A 202 55.56 7.93 -65.04
N VAL A 203 56.79 8.02 -65.53
CA VAL A 203 57.84 8.74 -64.81
C VAL A 203 57.66 10.25 -64.98
N HIS A 204 57.51 10.99 -63.89
CA HIS A 204 57.40 12.46 -63.90
C HIS A 204 58.80 13.07 -64.03
N ASN A 205 59.27 13.25 -65.26
CA ASN A 205 60.60 13.80 -65.59
C ASN A 205 60.54 15.22 -66.17
N ALA A 206 61.70 15.79 -66.53
CA ALA A 206 61.84 17.14 -67.13
C ALA A 206 61.34 17.27 -68.59
N GLY A 207 60.55 16.34 -69.11
CA GLY A 207 60.08 16.37 -70.49
C GLY A 207 61.21 16.31 -71.54
N PRO A 208 60.87 16.43 -72.84
CA PRO A 208 61.81 16.21 -73.95
C PRO A 208 62.99 17.20 -74.07
N ILE A 209 62.98 18.33 -73.34
CA ILE A 209 63.95 19.44 -73.49
C ILE A 209 64.74 19.70 -72.18
N GLY A 210 64.66 18.82 -71.18
CA GLY A 210 65.34 19.05 -69.89
C GLY A 210 64.77 20.24 -69.09
N ASN A 211 63.61 20.77 -69.50
CA ASN A 211 62.87 21.79 -68.78
C ASN A 211 62.00 21.13 -67.70
N VAL A 212 62.26 21.41 -66.42
CA VAL A 212 61.54 20.89 -65.24
C VAL A 212 60.00 20.92 -65.37
N ASN A 213 59.44 21.73 -66.26
CA ASN A 213 58.02 21.96 -66.48
C ASN A 213 57.14 20.73 -66.77
N ASN A 214 57.67 19.57 -67.19
CA ASN A 214 56.79 18.42 -67.47
C ASN A 214 56.22 17.73 -66.21
N SER A 215 56.88 17.89 -65.06
CA SER A 215 56.34 17.48 -63.75
C SER A 215 55.48 18.55 -63.08
N ALA A 216 55.21 19.68 -63.75
CA ALA A 216 54.19 20.65 -63.33
C ALA A 216 52.77 20.15 -63.65
N GLY A 217 51.76 20.89 -63.17
CA GLY A 217 50.34 20.55 -63.30
C GLY A 217 49.74 20.08 -61.98
N GLN A 218 48.42 19.87 -61.98
CA GLN A 218 47.66 19.63 -60.76
C GLN A 218 47.51 18.14 -60.44
N LEU A 219 47.62 17.80 -59.16
CA LEU A 219 47.08 16.55 -58.60
C LEU A 219 45.74 16.84 -57.94
N SER A 220 44.71 16.07 -58.25
CA SER A 220 43.42 16.12 -57.53
C SER A 220 42.93 14.73 -57.13
N ILE A 221 42.06 14.72 -56.13
CA ILE A 221 41.40 13.52 -55.60
C ILE A 221 39.89 13.75 -55.65
N SER A 222 39.15 12.72 -56.03
CA SER A 222 37.70 12.76 -56.09
C SER A 222 37.09 12.93 -54.69
N LYS A 223 35.87 13.48 -54.62
CA LYS A 223 35.22 13.78 -53.33
C LYS A 223 34.95 12.53 -52.48
N ASP A 224 34.67 11.41 -53.16
CA ASP A 224 34.50 10.09 -52.57
C ASP A 224 35.84 9.38 -52.26
N GLY A 225 36.98 10.00 -52.60
CA GLY A 225 38.31 9.43 -52.39
C GLY A 225 38.64 8.22 -53.26
N SER A 226 37.74 7.77 -54.13
CA SER A 226 37.96 6.53 -54.89
C SER A 226 38.99 6.67 -56.01
N ARG A 227 39.27 7.91 -56.46
CA ARG A 227 40.09 8.19 -57.64
C ARG A 227 41.00 9.38 -57.44
N ILE A 228 42.19 9.30 -58.03
CA ILE A 228 43.11 10.44 -58.15
C ILE A 228 43.41 10.73 -59.62
N VAL A 229 43.67 11.99 -59.92
CA VAL A 229 44.03 12.45 -61.26
C VAL A 229 45.25 13.34 -61.21
N SER A 230 46.21 13.10 -62.10
CA SER A 230 47.42 13.92 -62.24
C SER A 230 47.53 14.48 -63.65
N ALA A 231 47.64 15.79 -63.77
CA ALA A 231 47.97 16.44 -65.04
C ALA A 231 49.48 16.65 -65.17
N LEU A 232 50.00 16.36 -66.36
CA LEU A 232 51.38 16.65 -66.75
C LEU A 232 51.39 17.68 -67.87
N TYR A 233 51.95 18.85 -67.55
CA TYR A 233 51.90 20.01 -68.43
C TYR A 233 52.50 19.79 -69.81
N PHE A 234 53.78 19.43 -69.90
CA PHE A 234 54.47 19.49 -71.19
C PHE A 234 54.14 18.30 -72.09
N THR A 235 54.03 17.09 -71.54
CA THR A 235 53.66 15.87 -72.30
C THR A 235 52.19 15.85 -72.66
N GLY A 236 51.36 16.67 -72.00
CA GLY A 236 49.94 16.72 -72.30
C GLY A 236 49.22 15.43 -71.96
N GLN A 237 49.61 14.85 -70.82
CA GLN A 237 49.13 13.58 -70.32
C GLN A 237 48.34 13.81 -69.05
N ILE A 238 47.23 13.09 -68.90
CA ILE A 238 46.44 13.05 -67.68
C ILE A 238 46.35 11.59 -67.24
N GLU A 239 46.81 11.32 -66.03
CA GLU A 239 46.79 10.00 -65.44
C GLU A 239 45.67 9.90 -64.42
N LEU A 240 44.75 8.97 -64.64
CA LEU A 240 43.67 8.63 -63.73
C LEU A 240 43.99 7.31 -63.03
N PHE A 241 43.84 7.25 -61.72
CA PHE A 241 44.10 6.07 -60.92
C PHE A 241 42.95 5.79 -59.96
N ASP A 242 42.85 4.55 -59.50
CA ASP A 242 42.01 4.16 -58.38
C ASP A 242 42.83 4.34 -57.08
N PHE A 243 42.21 4.91 -56.04
CA PHE A 243 42.80 5.10 -54.71
C PHE A 243 42.04 4.29 -53.67
N ASP A 244 42.77 3.42 -52.97
CA ASP A 244 42.22 2.67 -51.85
C ASP A 244 42.38 3.49 -50.56
N ILE A 245 41.29 4.11 -50.13
CA ILE A 245 41.22 4.94 -48.92
C ILE A 245 41.54 4.19 -47.63
N ASN A 246 41.44 2.85 -47.61
CA ASN A 246 41.72 2.06 -46.40
C ASN A 246 43.22 1.76 -46.29
N THR A 247 43.89 1.55 -47.42
CA THR A 247 45.32 1.15 -47.45
C THR A 247 46.26 2.26 -47.88
N GLY A 248 45.76 3.37 -48.43
CA GLY A 248 46.55 4.45 -49.01
C GLY A 248 47.26 4.08 -50.32
N ARG A 249 46.91 2.93 -50.93
CA ARG A 249 47.53 2.42 -52.16
C ARG A 249 46.86 2.98 -53.41
N ILE A 250 47.66 3.26 -54.43
CA ILE A 250 47.23 3.74 -55.74
C ILE A 250 47.41 2.63 -56.76
N SER A 251 46.41 2.43 -57.62
CA SER A 251 46.40 1.34 -58.60
C SER A 251 45.66 1.72 -59.90
N ASN A 252 45.63 0.81 -60.87
CA ASN A 252 44.83 0.93 -62.10
C ASN A 252 45.06 2.22 -62.90
N ALA A 253 46.33 2.51 -63.23
CA ALA A 253 46.69 3.67 -64.05
C ALA A 253 46.02 3.64 -65.43
N LYS A 254 45.28 4.70 -65.75
CA LYS A 254 44.62 4.94 -67.02
C LYS A 254 45.12 6.27 -67.58
N LEU A 255 45.49 6.28 -68.86
CA LEU A 255 46.11 7.44 -69.50
C LEU A 255 45.16 8.10 -70.49
N ILE A 256 44.86 9.38 -70.29
CA ILE A 256 44.29 10.27 -71.29
C ILE A 256 45.47 11.03 -71.91
N SER A 257 45.70 10.85 -73.21
CA SER A 257 46.86 11.40 -73.93
C SER A 257 46.44 12.41 -75.00
N ASN A 258 47.43 13.08 -75.60
CA ASN A 258 47.24 14.07 -76.67
C ASN A 258 46.47 15.33 -76.24
N VAL A 259 46.63 15.75 -74.99
CA VAL A 259 46.00 16.94 -74.43
C VAL A 259 47.05 18.06 -74.34
N PRO A 260 47.17 18.98 -75.31
CA PRO A 260 48.25 19.93 -75.31
C PRO A 260 48.20 20.83 -74.06
N ARG A 261 49.31 20.91 -73.33
CA ARG A 261 49.47 21.81 -72.16
C ARG A 261 48.47 21.54 -71.02
N ALA A 262 48.14 20.28 -70.73
CA ALA A 262 47.25 19.92 -69.62
C ALA A 262 47.69 20.55 -68.28
N TRP A 263 46.83 21.30 -67.60
CA TRP A 263 47.27 22.11 -66.45
C TRP A 263 46.47 21.81 -65.18
N GLY A 264 45.25 22.35 -65.10
CA GLY A 264 44.34 22.12 -63.99
C GLY A 264 43.42 20.95 -64.25
N VAL A 265 43.17 20.17 -63.20
CA VAL A 265 42.25 19.03 -63.24
C VAL A 265 41.43 19.00 -61.96
N GLU A 266 40.12 18.79 -62.09
CA GLU A 266 39.23 18.67 -60.94
C GLU A 266 38.03 17.76 -61.25
N PHE A 267 37.64 16.97 -60.26
CA PHE A 267 36.48 16.08 -60.36
C PHE A 267 35.17 16.83 -60.07
N SER A 268 34.09 16.42 -60.74
CA SER A 268 32.73 16.74 -60.29
C SER A 268 32.47 16.21 -58.88
N GLU A 269 31.43 16.71 -58.23
CA GLU A 269 31.10 16.34 -56.85
C GLU A 269 30.86 14.84 -56.71
N ASP A 270 30.13 14.26 -57.65
CA ASP A 270 29.79 12.83 -57.70
C ASP A 270 30.88 11.95 -58.34
N ALA A 271 32.04 12.55 -58.66
CA ALA A 271 33.16 11.91 -59.36
C ALA A 271 32.80 11.32 -60.74
N THR A 272 31.65 11.65 -61.34
CA THR A 272 31.25 11.12 -62.65
C THR A 272 31.82 11.91 -63.82
N LYS A 273 32.36 13.11 -63.59
CA LYS A 273 33.01 13.96 -64.60
C LYS A 273 34.39 14.40 -64.14
N LEU A 274 35.28 14.61 -65.11
CA LEU A 274 36.58 15.24 -64.93
C LEU A 274 36.63 16.51 -65.78
N TYR A 275 37.03 17.62 -65.18
CA TYR A 275 37.26 18.87 -65.87
C TYR A 275 38.74 19.15 -65.99
N LEU A 276 39.11 19.76 -67.11
CA LEU A 276 40.47 20.05 -67.49
C LEU A 276 40.57 21.49 -67.99
N SER A 277 41.56 22.22 -67.50
CA SER A 277 42.13 23.39 -68.16
C SER A 277 43.44 23.05 -68.85
N GLN A 278 43.74 23.81 -69.90
CA GLN A 278 45.01 23.73 -70.61
C GLN A 278 45.70 25.09 -70.53
N TRP A 279 46.96 25.09 -70.10
CA TRP A 279 47.74 26.31 -69.99
C TRP A 279 47.82 26.99 -71.35
N THR A 280 47.62 28.31 -71.41
CA THR A 280 47.50 29.14 -72.64
C THR A 280 46.26 28.94 -73.51
N TYR A 281 45.34 28.04 -73.15
CA TYR A 281 44.08 27.85 -73.87
C TYR A 281 42.90 28.37 -73.04
N GLN A 282 41.84 28.80 -73.74
CA GLN A 282 40.61 29.32 -73.12
C GLN A 282 39.59 28.23 -72.81
N ASN A 283 39.64 27.12 -73.55
CA ASN A 283 38.63 26.08 -73.49
C ASN A 283 38.76 25.24 -72.22
N ILE A 284 37.62 24.92 -71.63
CA ILE A 284 37.51 23.93 -70.56
C ILE A 284 36.93 22.66 -71.16
N THR A 285 37.63 21.54 -70.92
CA THR A 285 37.21 20.24 -71.44
C THR A 285 36.64 19.40 -70.30
N GLN A 286 35.50 18.76 -70.56
CA GLN A 286 34.88 17.77 -69.68
C GLN A 286 35.06 16.37 -70.26
N TYR A 287 35.41 15.41 -69.40
CA TYR A 287 35.40 13.98 -69.69
C TYR A 287 34.34 13.29 -68.83
N ASP A 288 33.69 12.27 -69.40
CA ASP A 288 32.75 11.40 -68.70
C ASP A 288 33.49 10.21 -68.09
N LEU A 289 33.50 10.14 -66.76
CA LEU A 289 34.13 9.07 -66.00
C LEU A 289 33.15 7.97 -65.56
N SER A 290 31.86 8.10 -65.91
CA SER A 290 30.88 7.03 -65.66
C SER A 290 31.09 5.82 -66.58
N VAL A 291 31.76 6.04 -67.71
CA VAL A 291 32.17 4.98 -68.63
C VAL A 291 33.51 4.41 -68.16
N ASN A 292 33.50 3.23 -67.55
CA ASN A 292 34.68 2.59 -66.94
C ASN A 292 35.74 2.05 -67.95
N ASN A 293 35.75 2.54 -69.19
CA ASN A 293 36.70 2.16 -70.24
C ASN A 293 37.43 3.40 -70.76
N ILE A 294 38.76 3.37 -70.75
CA ILE A 294 39.60 4.52 -71.11
C ILE A 294 39.34 5.05 -72.53
N ASN A 295 39.04 4.19 -73.51
CA ASN A 295 38.76 4.63 -74.87
C ASN A 295 37.46 5.45 -74.93
N PHE A 296 36.43 5.04 -74.20
CA PHE A 296 35.18 5.78 -74.12
C PHE A 296 35.31 7.06 -73.30
N ILE A 297 36.15 7.06 -72.25
CA ILE A 297 36.48 8.29 -71.50
C ILE A 297 37.12 9.30 -72.46
N VAL A 298 38.16 8.91 -73.21
CA VAL A 298 38.84 9.81 -74.17
C VAL A 298 37.88 10.32 -75.24
N GLN A 299 37.02 9.46 -75.80
CA GLN A 299 36.03 9.85 -76.81
C GLN A 299 34.91 10.76 -76.27
N SER A 300 34.69 10.78 -74.95
CA SER A 300 33.68 11.64 -74.32
C SER A 300 34.10 13.11 -74.18
N ALA A 301 35.36 13.44 -74.52
CA ALA A 301 35.91 14.78 -74.42
C ALA A 301 34.99 15.82 -75.06
N THR A 302 34.46 16.73 -74.24
CA THR A 302 33.52 17.75 -74.66
C THR A 302 34.02 19.12 -74.21
N ASN A 303 34.16 20.07 -75.14
CA ASN A 303 34.38 21.47 -74.78
C ASN A 303 33.10 22.03 -74.15
N VAL A 304 33.18 22.46 -72.89
CA VAL A 304 32.03 23.00 -72.14
C VAL A 304 31.95 24.52 -72.14
N GLY A 305 32.91 25.18 -72.78
CA GLY A 305 32.95 26.63 -72.96
C GLY A 305 34.37 27.18 -72.85
N SER A 306 34.50 28.49 -73.05
CA SER A 306 35.77 29.20 -73.08
C SER A 306 35.78 30.35 -72.07
N LEU A 307 36.92 30.60 -71.44
CA LEU A 307 37.13 31.77 -70.59
C LEU A 307 37.42 33.01 -71.47
N ILE A 308 36.71 34.11 -71.22
CA ILE A 308 36.81 35.39 -71.93
C ILE A 308 37.85 36.26 -71.23
N SER A 309 39.04 36.41 -71.81
CA SER A 309 40.13 37.19 -71.24
C SER A 309 40.08 38.67 -71.59
N GLN A 310 40.55 39.51 -70.66
CA GLN A 310 40.69 40.95 -70.86
C GLN A 310 42.08 41.34 -71.39
N ASN A 311 43.10 40.50 -71.20
CA ASN A 311 44.51 40.78 -71.50
C ASN A 311 45.09 39.93 -72.66
N GLY A 312 44.33 39.01 -73.23
CA GLY A 312 44.60 38.37 -74.53
C GLY A 312 45.66 37.26 -74.54
N ILE A 313 46.39 37.01 -73.45
CA ILE A 313 47.40 35.94 -73.38
C ILE A 313 47.36 35.33 -71.97
N TYR A 314 47.21 34.00 -71.87
CA TYR A 314 47.09 33.16 -70.64
C TYR A 314 45.72 33.23 -69.94
N HIS A 315 45.00 32.10 -69.82
CA HIS A 315 43.54 32.13 -69.54
C HIS A 315 43.06 31.21 -68.42
N ALA A 316 43.40 29.93 -68.43
CA ALA A 316 42.89 28.97 -67.46
C ALA A 316 44.04 28.41 -66.59
N GLY A 317 43.98 28.69 -65.30
CA GLY A 317 44.83 28.11 -64.26
C GLY A 317 44.23 26.84 -63.68
N TYR A 318 44.51 26.55 -62.41
CA TYR A 318 43.96 25.39 -61.73
C TYR A 318 42.46 25.48 -61.50
N LEU A 319 41.86 24.29 -61.40
CA LEU A 319 40.46 24.11 -61.05
C LEU A 319 40.39 23.67 -59.60
N GLN A 320 39.50 24.25 -58.83
CA GLN A 320 39.31 23.86 -57.43
C GLN A 320 37.82 23.81 -57.12
N ARG A 321 37.37 22.66 -56.62
CA ARG A 321 36.00 22.53 -56.10
C ARG A 321 35.84 23.37 -54.84
N GLY A 322 34.79 24.20 -54.80
CA GLY A 322 34.37 25.01 -53.67
C GLY A 322 33.52 24.24 -52.65
N PRO A 323 33.35 24.75 -51.43
CA PRO A 323 32.43 24.20 -50.42
C PRO A 323 30.95 24.14 -50.86
N ASP A 324 30.58 24.93 -51.88
CA ASP A 324 29.27 24.97 -52.52
C ASP A 324 29.13 23.97 -53.68
N ASN A 325 30.09 23.04 -53.82
CA ASN A 325 30.19 22.01 -54.86
C ASN A 325 30.34 22.53 -56.29
N LYS A 326 30.55 23.83 -56.50
CA LYS A 326 30.93 24.39 -57.80
C LYS A 326 32.42 24.20 -58.05
N ILE A 327 32.85 24.21 -59.30
CA ILE A 327 34.29 24.20 -59.63
C ILE A 327 34.70 25.60 -60.05
N TYR A 328 35.60 26.21 -59.29
CA TYR A 328 36.18 27.51 -59.57
C TYR A 328 37.46 27.35 -60.39
N ILE A 329 37.69 28.28 -61.30
CA ILE A 329 38.77 28.23 -62.27
C ILE A 329 39.61 29.49 -62.12
N ALA A 330 40.88 29.31 -61.76
CA ALA A 330 41.84 30.40 -61.73
C ALA A 330 42.00 31.01 -63.11
N ARG A 331 42.15 32.33 -63.16
CA ARG A 331 42.40 33.08 -64.39
C ARG A 331 43.67 33.88 -64.22
N TRP A 332 44.64 33.58 -65.08
CA TRP A 332 45.99 34.11 -64.92
C TRP A 332 46.03 35.62 -65.11
N ASP A 333 46.54 36.30 -64.09
CA ASP A 333 46.77 37.75 -64.07
C ASP A 333 45.51 38.58 -64.32
N GLU A 334 44.38 38.11 -63.80
CA GLU A 334 43.07 38.74 -63.96
C GLU A 334 42.35 38.88 -62.63
N ASN A 335 41.45 39.86 -62.55
CA ASN A 335 40.61 40.12 -61.37
C ASN A 335 39.27 39.35 -61.41
N GLN A 336 39.17 38.34 -62.26
CA GLN A 336 37.97 37.52 -62.42
C GLN A 336 38.28 36.07 -62.10
N ILE A 337 37.31 35.35 -61.54
CA ILE A 337 37.34 33.90 -61.36
C ILE A 337 36.25 33.27 -62.22
N GLY A 338 36.59 32.21 -62.96
CA GLY A 338 35.61 31.41 -63.68
C GLY A 338 34.94 30.39 -62.76
N ALA A 339 33.72 29.95 -63.08
CA ALA A 339 33.08 28.88 -62.34
C ALA A 339 32.17 28.01 -63.21
N ILE A 340 32.23 26.69 -62.99
CA ILE A 340 31.26 25.72 -63.49
C ILE A 340 30.15 25.60 -62.44
N GLN A 341 28.92 25.99 -62.80
CA GLN A 341 27.81 26.06 -61.84
C GLN A 341 27.22 24.70 -61.48
N ASN A 342 27.20 23.76 -62.43
CA ASN A 342 26.60 22.43 -62.26
C ASN A 342 27.60 21.33 -62.63
N PRO A 343 28.66 21.05 -61.83
CA PRO A 343 29.74 20.17 -62.24
C PRO A 343 29.34 18.72 -62.61
N ASN A 344 28.23 18.20 -62.09
CA ASN A 344 27.76 16.86 -62.43
C ASN A 344 27.03 16.81 -63.79
N ALA A 345 26.56 17.95 -64.31
CA ALA A 345 25.79 18.02 -65.55
C ALA A 345 26.68 17.83 -66.79
N LYS A 346 26.15 17.15 -67.81
CA LYS A 346 26.88 16.77 -69.03
C LYS A 346 26.98 17.92 -70.03
N GLY A 347 28.16 18.13 -70.61
CA GLY A 347 28.40 19.11 -71.66
C GLY A 347 28.06 20.54 -71.22
N LEU A 348 27.46 21.32 -72.11
CA LEU A 348 27.10 22.72 -71.86
C LEU A 348 26.12 22.91 -70.69
N ALA A 349 25.39 21.87 -70.27
CA ALA A 349 24.51 21.93 -69.09
C ALA A 349 25.27 22.17 -67.78
N CYS A 350 26.59 21.96 -67.75
CA CYS A 350 27.43 22.31 -66.60
C CYS A 350 27.46 23.83 -66.33
N ASN A 351 27.05 24.64 -67.32
CA ASN A 351 26.93 26.09 -67.23
C ASN A 351 28.25 26.76 -66.77
N LEU A 352 29.23 26.82 -67.66
CA LEU A 352 30.47 27.56 -67.44
C LEU A 352 30.20 29.06 -67.47
N ILE A 353 30.53 29.75 -66.38
CA ILE A 353 30.51 31.21 -66.28
C ILE A 353 31.95 31.71 -66.24
N SER A 354 32.37 32.45 -67.27
CA SER A 354 33.73 32.99 -67.35
C SER A 354 34.01 34.02 -66.24
N ASN A 355 33.07 34.93 -65.97
CA ASN A 355 33.21 36.02 -65.00
C ASN A 355 32.30 35.74 -63.79
N ALA A 356 32.59 34.70 -63.02
CA ALA A 356 31.72 34.28 -61.93
C ALA A 356 31.88 35.14 -60.67
N ILE A 357 33.12 35.52 -60.34
CA ILE A 357 33.43 36.36 -59.17
C ILE A 357 34.48 37.40 -59.56
N ASN A 358 34.23 38.67 -59.22
CA ASN A 358 35.19 39.76 -59.35
C ASN A 358 35.97 39.91 -58.03
N ILE A 359 37.28 39.73 -58.07
CA ILE A 359 38.20 39.76 -56.92
C ILE A 359 39.05 41.04 -56.84
N SER A 360 38.72 42.07 -57.63
CA SER A 360 39.40 43.37 -57.62
C SER A 360 39.44 43.98 -56.20
N PRO A 361 40.55 44.63 -55.78
CA PRO A 361 41.76 44.95 -56.56
C PRO A 361 42.78 43.79 -56.66
N GLY A 362 42.48 42.64 -56.07
CA GLY A 362 43.34 41.46 -56.14
C GLY A 362 43.41 40.86 -57.54
N LEU A 363 44.44 40.05 -57.76
CA LEU A 363 44.68 39.33 -59.01
C LEU A 363 44.79 37.83 -58.74
N CYS A 364 44.13 37.04 -59.56
CA CYS A 364 44.33 35.60 -59.61
C CYS A 364 45.56 35.30 -60.48
N LYS A 365 46.34 34.28 -60.12
CA LYS A 365 47.50 33.78 -60.88
C LYS A 365 47.21 32.36 -61.35
N ALA A 366 48.11 31.40 -61.12
CA ALA A 366 47.89 30.02 -61.55
C ALA A 366 47.00 29.24 -60.57
N GLY A 367 46.99 29.64 -59.30
CA GLY A 367 46.46 28.86 -58.19
C GLY A 367 45.27 29.44 -57.45
N LEU A 368 44.41 28.54 -56.98
CA LEU A 368 43.38 28.81 -55.98
C LEU A 368 43.80 28.23 -54.62
N CYS A 369 42.98 28.46 -53.60
CA CYS A 369 43.20 27.91 -52.28
C CYS A 369 42.95 26.39 -52.26
N ARG A 370 43.99 25.60 -51.98
CA ARG A 370 43.89 24.15 -51.84
C ARG A 370 43.20 23.81 -50.53
N THR A 371 42.08 23.11 -50.64
CA THR A 371 41.30 22.62 -49.50
C THR A 371 41.44 21.11 -49.32
N ILE A 372 41.14 20.64 -48.13
CA ILE A 372 41.11 19.22 -47.79
C ILE A 372 39.82 18.63 -48.38
N MET A 373 39.93 17.53 -49.11
CA MET A 373 38.75 16.80 -49.56
C MET A 373 38.22 15.92 -48.41
N ILE A 374 36.93 16.03 -48.11
CA ILE A 374 36.27 15.30 -47.03
C ILE A 374 35.20 14.39 -47.65
N GLU A 375 35.28 13.08 -47.37
CA GLU A 375 34.23 12.13 -47.71
C GLU A 375 33.06 12.29 -46.74
N ARG A 376 31.89 12.70 -47.24
CA ARG A 376 30.66 12.64 -46.44
C ARG A 376 29.98 11.30 -46.68
N GLN A 377 29.90 10.50 -45.64
CA GLN A 377 29.06 9.31 -45.59
C GLN A 377 27.74 9.72 -44.95
N ASN A 378 26.60 9.35 -45.55
CA ASN A 378 25.26 9.51 -44.96
C ASN A 378 25.13 8.60 -43.74
N ARG A 379 25.76 8.98 -42.63
CA ARG A 379 25.63 8.30 -41.35
C ARG A 379 24.35 8.78 -40.68
N THR A 380 23.60 7.86 -40.12
CA THR A 380 22.43 8.16 -39.31
C THR A 380 22.73 7.76 -37.87
N PHE A 381 22.50 8.66 -36.95
CA PHE A 381 22.52 8.41 -35.52
C PHE A 381 21.08 8.49 -35.01
N THR A 382 20.69 7.58 -34.10
CA THR A 382 19.40 7.65 -33.42
C THR A 382 19.54 7.35 -31.93
N LEU A 383 18.76 8.06 -31.12
CA LEU A 383 18.49 7.88 -29.71
C LEU A 383 17.42 6.81 -29.45
N GLY A 384 16.79 6.29 -30.51
CA GLY A 384 15.67 5.35 -30.44
C GLY A 384 14.32 6.01 -30.67
N SER A 385 13.25 5.23 -30.51
CA SER A 385 11.87 5.74 -30.58
C SER A 385 11.47 6.45 -29.29
N ASP A 386 10.48 7.34 -29.40
CA ASP A 386 9.79 7.91 -28.23
C ASP A 386 9.40 6.80 -27.24
N THR A 387 9.67 7.04 -25.96
CA THR A 387 9.62 6.00 -24.92
C THR A 387 8.77 6.47 -23.74
N ILE A 388 7.91 5.59 -23.25
CA ILE A 388 7.13 5.78 -22.02
C ILE A 388 7.77 4.92 -20.92
N LEU A 389 7.96 5.50 -19.74
CA LEU A 389 8.56 4.85 -18.56
C LEU A 389 7.70 5.08 -17.32
N CYS A 390 7.93 4.33 -16.26
CA CYS A 390 7.24 4.52 -14.99
C CYS A 390 7.96 5.52 -14.10
N GLU A 391 7.20 6.36 -13.39
CA GLU A 391 7.77 7.23 -12.35
C GLU A 391 8.67 6.43 -11.39
N GLY A 392 9.92 6.88 -11.24
CA GLY A 392 10.96 6.21 -10.43
C GLY A 392 11.97 5.40 -11.25
N GLU A 393 11.69 5.11 -12.52
CA GLU A 393 12.67 4.50 -13.42
C GLU A 393 13.69 5.53 -13.93
N LEU A 394 14.82 5.04 -14.45
CA LEU A 394 15.90 5.84 -15.02
C LEU A 394 16.21 5.34 -16.43
N LEU A 395 16.36 6.26 -17.38
CA LEU A 395 16.83 5.94 -18.73
C LEU A 395 18.19 6.58 -19.00
N VAL A 396 19.16 5.77 -19.43
CA VAL A 396 20.45 6.26 -19.88
C VAL A 396 20.43 6.40 -21.40
N LEU A 397 20.41 7.63 -21.89
CA LEU A 397 20.58 7.92 -23.32
C LEU A 397 22.08 7.91 -23.65
N ARG A 398 22.45 7.26 -24.74
CA ARG A 398 23.83 7.11 -25.20
C ARG A 398 24.00 7.67 -26.61
N ALA A 399 25.15 8.28 -26.84
CA ALA A 399 25.60 8.77 -28.13
C ALA A 399 27.01 8.24 -28.42
N PRO A 400 27.39 8.01 -29.68
CA PRO A 400 28.67 7.41 -30.05
C PRO A 400 29.89 8.34 -29.89
N ASN A 401 29.73 9.55 -29.34
CA ASN A 401 30.78 10.57 -29.27
C ASN A 401 30.86 11.23 -27.88
N LEU A 402 32.06 11.25 -27.28
CA LEU A 402 32.34 11.83 -25.95
C LEU A 402 32.06 13.33 -25.84
N TYR A 403 32.01 14.04 -26.97
CA TYR A 403 31.75 15.47 -27.07
C TYR A 403 30.33 15.79 -27.56
N THR A 404 29.39 14.83 -27.44
CA THR A 404 27.99 15.06 -27.79
C THR A 404 27.39 16.14 -26.89
N LYS A 405 26.76 17.15 -27.48
CA LYS A 405 26.01 18.19 -26.78
C LYS A 405 24.57 17.71 -26.57
N TRP A 406 24.11 17.73 -25.34
CA TRP A 406 22.75 17.32 -24.98
C TRP A 406 21.83 18.51 -24.72
N SER A 407 20.52 18.28 -24.80
CA SER A 407 19.48 19.29 -24.54
C SER A 407 19.53 19.93 -23.16
N ASN A 408 20.12 19.25 -22.18
CA ASN A 408 20.34 19.75 -20.82
C ASN A 408 21.64 20.57 -20.67
N GLY A 409 22.37 20.82 -21.76
CA GLY A 409 23.62 21.58 -21.79
C GLY A 409 24.88 20.78 -21.44
N ILE A 410 24.76 19.50 -21.09
CA ILE A 410 25.90 18.64 -20.78
C ILE A 410 26.63 18.24 -22.09
N ILE A 411 27.96 18.10 -21.99
CA ILE A 411 28.81 17.54 -23.04
C ILE A 411 29.37 16.21 -22.56
N SER A 412 28.91 15.10 -23.14
CA SER A 412 29.28 13.72 -22.77
C SER A 412 28.78 12.72 -23.82
N ASP A 413 29.26 11.48 -23.81
CA ASP A 413 28.69 10.37 -24.60
C ASP A 413 27.38 9.81 -24.05
N GLN A 414 26.94 10.24 -22.86
CA GLN A 414 25.69 9.77 -22.25
C GLN A 414 25.09 10.77 -21.27
N ILE A 415 23.76 10.72 -21.12
CA ILE A 415 23.04 11.40 -20.03
C ILE A 415 22.06 10.42 -19.36
N THR A 416 21.75 10.67 -18.10
CA THR A 416 20.68 9.96 -17.38
C THR A 416 19.45 10.85 -17.28
N VAL A 417 18.29 10.30 -17.62
CA VAL A 417 17.01 10.98 -17.67
C VAL A 417 16.06 10.39 -16.64
N PHE A 418 15.37 11.26 -15.89
CA PHE A 418 14.45 10.90 -14.80
C PHE A 418 13.22 11.84 -14.75
N GLN A 419 13.02 12.65 -15.79
CA GLN A 419 11.87 13.56 -15.93
C GLN A 419 11.37 13.52 -17.37
N SER A 420 10.06 13.70 -17.54
CA SER A 420 9.44 13.76 -18.87
C SER A 420 9.94 14.98 -19.64
N GLY A 421 10.13 14.82 -20.95
CA GLY A 421 10.58 15.90 -21.80
C GLY A 421 11.06 15.42 -23.17
N VAL A 422 11.37 16.40 -24.02
CA VAL A 422 12.04 16.15 -25.30
C VAL A 422 13.54 16.34 -25.10
N PHE A 423 14.29 15.27 -25.34
CA PHE A 423 15.74 15.27 -25.28
C PHE A 423 16.31 15.25 -26.68
N TRP A 424 17.43 15.92 -26.89
CA TRP A 424 18.15 15.88 -28.15
C TRP A 424 19.64 15.71 -27.90
N ALA A 425 20.31 15.03 -28.83
CA ALA A 425 21.75 14.86 -28.86
C ALA A 425 22.27 15.46 -30.17
N ARG A 426 23.28 16.31 -30.07
CA ARG A 426 23.95 16.98 -31.19
C ARG A 426 25.41 16.63 -31.21
N ILE A 427 25.83 15.95 -32.28
CA ILE A 427 27.20 15.54 -32.54
C ILE A 427 27.72 16.38 -33.70
N GLU A 428 28.75 17.18 -33.46
CA GLU A 428 29.44 17.96 -34.49
C GLU A 428 30.81 17.31 -34.73
N THR A 429 30.99 16.64 -35.87
CA THR A 429 32.29 16.10 -36.31
C THR A 429 32.83 16.92 -37.47
N LEU A 430 34.03 16.61 -37.98
CA LEU A 430 34.59 17.12 -39.26
C LEU A 430 33.81 16.66 -40.52
N CYS A 431 32.98 15.63 -40.37
CA CYS A 431 32.34 14.93 -41.48
C CYS A 431 30.88 15.33 -41.64
N ASP A 432 30.14 15.24 -40.53
CA ASP A 432 28.75 15.65 -40.45
C ASP A 432 28.35 16.22 -39.08
N THR A 433 27.21 16.90 -39.08
CA THR A 433 26.46 17.23 -37.86
C THR A 433 25.26 16.29 -37.76
N PHE A 434 25.21 15.48 -36.70
CA PHE A 434 24.09 14.62 -36.41
C PHE A 434 23.25 15.24 -35.30
N VAL A 435 21.93 15.25 -35.49
CA VAL A 435 20.98 15.62 -34.45
C VAL A 435 19.90 14.55 -34.43
N ASP A 436 19.62 14.01 -33.26
CA ASP A 436 18.42 13.22 -33.05
C ASP A 436 17.67 13.69 -31.80
N THR A 437 16.37 13.46 -31.80
CA THR A 437 15.43 13.84 -30.75
C THR A 437 14.68 12.61 -30.26
N ILE A 438 14.50 12.50 -28.94
CA ILE A 438 13.64 11.48 -28.33
C ILE A 438 12.71 12.16 -27.32
N ARG A 439 11.42 11.84 -27.39
CA ARG A 439 10.47 12.20 -26.34
C ARG A 439 10.39 11.09 -25.31
N ILE A 440 10.53 11.46 -24.06
CA ILE A 440 10.41 10.56 -22.92
C ILE A 440 9.25 11.05 -22.05
N ASP A 441 8.26 10.19 -21.80
CA ASP A 441 7.13 10.49 -20.92
C ASP A 441 7.13 9.50 -19.74
N PHE A 442 7.32 10.00 -18.52
CA PHE A 442 7.14 9.23 -17.29
C PHE A 442 5.68 9.27 -16.85
N ILE A 443 5.03 8.11 -16.76
CA ILE A 443 3.64 7.98 -16.31
C ILE A 443 3.56 7.31 -14.94
N LYS A 444 2.51 7.63 -14.19
CA LYS A 444 2.23 7.01 -12.89
C LYS A 444 1.53 5.67 -13.08
N ALA A 445 1.81 4.73 -12.17
CA ALA A 445 1.00 3.53 -12.05
C ALA A 445 -0.46 3.93 -11.72
N PRO A 446 -1.45 3.23 -12.28
CA PRO A 446 -2.85 3.54 -12.05
C PRO A 446 -3.21 3.13 -10.62
N ILE A 447 -4.19 3.81 -10.02
CA ILE A 447 -4.68 3.52 -8.67
C ILE A 447 -6.11 3.00 -8.80
N LEU A 448 -6.36 1.80 -8.28
CA LEU A 448 -7.68 1.19 -8.21
C LEU A 448 -8.09 1.02 -6.75
N ASP A 449 -9.29 1.48 -6.43
CA ASP A 449 -9.91 1.33 -5.11
C ASP A 449 -11.41 1.04 -5.32
N LEU A 450 -11.87 -0.11 -4.84
CA LEU A 450 -13.26 -0.55 -4.88
C LEU A 450 -14.03 -0.18 -3.61
N GLY A 451 -13.35 0.42 -2.63
CA GLY A 451 -13.88 0.75 -1.33
C GLY A 451 -13.92 -0.45 -0.37
N PRO A 452 -14.46 -0.25 0.84
CA PRO A 452 -14.51 -1.31 1.86
C PRO A 452 -15.53 -2.40 1.51
N ASP A 453 -15.33 -3.58 2.10
CA ASP A 453 -16.26 -4.73 2.07
C ASP A 453 -17.69 -4.35 2.49
N ARG A 454 -18.70 -5.00 1.87
CA ARG A 454 -20.13 -4.63 2.05
C ARG A 454 -21.02 -5.86 2.28
N PHE A 455 -22.27 -5.60 2.68
CA PHE A 455 -23.30 -6.63 2.83
C PHE A 455 -24.36 -6.53 1.74
N ILE A 456 -24.90 -7.66 1.28
CA ILE A 456 -26.04 -7.71 0.34
C ILE A 456 -27.24 -8.42 0.95
N CYS A 457 -28.43 -7.86 0.72
CA CYS A 457 -29.70 -8.36 1.23
C CYS A 457 -30.24 -9.54 0.40
N GLN A 458 -30.95 -10.48 1.02
CA GLN A 458 -31.51 -11.64 0.33
C GLN A 458 -32.53 -11.21 -0.74
N GLY A 459 -32.24 -11.48 -2.02
CA GLY A 459 -33.07 -11.09 -3.16
C GLY A 459 -32.86 -9.65 -3.67
N GLY A 460 -31.89 -8.91 -3.12
CA GLY A 460 -31.52 -7.57 -3.60
C GLY A 460 -30.46 -7.58 -4.70
N PHE A 461 -30.34 -6.46 -5.41
CA PHE A 461 -29.22 -6.14 -6.29
C PHE A 461 -28.37 -5.05 -5.64
N ASP A 462 -27.06 -5.11 -5.77
CA ASP A 462 -26.13 -4.04 -5.39
C ASP A 462 -25.29 -3.62 -6.61
N THR A 463 -24.77 -2.40 -6.60
CA THR A 463 -23.91 -1.88 -7.66
C THR A 463 -22.57 -1.48 -7.05
N LEU A 464 -21.54 -2.25 -7.36
CA LEU A 464 -20.16 -1.92 -7.02
C LEU A 464 -19.67 -0.81 -7.94
N TRP A 465 -18.85 0.08 -7.41
CA TRP A 465 -18.26 1.19 -8.16
C TRP A 465 -16.75 1.17 -8.01
N SER A 466 -16.06 1.54 -9.09
CA SER A 466 -14.62 1.78 -9.08
C SER A 466 -14.32 3.21 -9.52
N ASN A 467 -13.21 3.76 -9.03
CA ASN A 467 -12.70 5.08 -9.41
C ASN A 467 -12.19 5.19 -10.88
N SER A 468 -12.33 4.15 -11.71
CA SER A 468 -11.89 4.11 -13.11
C SER A 468 -13.01 3.65 -14.04
N SER A 469 -13.13 4.26 -15.22
CA SER A 469 -14.10 3.86 -16.24
C SER A 469 -13.72 2.58 -17.00
N ASN A 470 -12.48 2.11 -16.85
CA ASN A 470 -11.91 1.01 -17.63
C ASN A 470 -11.62 -0.23 -16.77
N THR A 471 -12.23 -0.34 -15.59
CA THR A 471 -12.05 -1.49 -14.69
C THR A 471 -12.58 -2.76 -15.36
N LEU A 472 -11.70 -3.76 -15.50
CA LEU A 472 -12.07 -5.12 -15.85
C LEU A 472 -12.49 -5.85 -14.57
N TRP A 473 -13.75 -6.23 -14.49
CA TRP A 473 -14.32 -6.89 -13.32
C TRP A 473 -14.16 -8.41 -13.39
N SER A 474 -14.34 -9.07 -12.24
CA SER A 474 -14.24 -10.51 -12.06
C SER A 474 -15.20 -11.34 -12.92
N ASP A 475 -16.27 -10.74 -13.44
CA ASP A 475 -17.22 -11.39 -14.36
C ASP A 475 -16.85 -11.19 -15.85
N GLY A 476 -15.74 -10.49 -16.12
CA GLY A 476 -15.27 -10.13 -17.45
C GLY A 476 -15.88 -8.84 -18.03
N SER A 477 -16.78 -8.16 -17.31
CA SER A 477 -17.34 -6.88 -17.75
C SER A 477 -16.32 -5.74 -17.61
N ILE A 478 -16.48 -4.70 -18.43
CA ILE A 478 -15.62 -3.50 -18.42
C ILE A 478 -16.48 -2.27 -18.16
N GLY A 479 -16.12 -1.47 -17.16
CA GLY A 479 -16.81 -0.22 -16.85
C GLY A 479 -16.61 0.23 -15.40
N PRO A 480 -17.08 1.43 -15.03
CA PRO A 480 -16.96 1.93 -13.66
C PRO A 480 -17.90 1.26 -12.65
N PHE A 481 -18.82 0.39 -13.11
CA PHE A 481 -19.84 -0.24 -12.28
C PHE A 481 -19.95 -1.74 -12.56
N LEU A 482 -20.22 -2.52 -11.52
CA LEU A 482 -20.60 -3.94 -11.60
C LEU A 482 -21.89 -4.16 -10.80
N ILE A 483 -22.93 -4.71 -11.43
CA ILE A 483 -24.19 -5.07 -10.76
C ILE A 483 -24.11 -6.52 -10.29
N ILE A 484 -24.36 -6.74 -9.01
CA ILE A 484 -24.31 -8.06 -8.37
C ILE A 484 -25.64 -8.40 -7.72
N SER A 485 -25.96 -9.68 -7.68
CA SER A 485 -27.22 -10.20 -7.10
C SER A 485 -27.01 -11.32 -6.08
N LYS A 486 -25.75 -11.65 -5.79
CA LYS A 486 -25.34 -12.71 -4.86
C LYS A 486 -24.09 -12.27 -4.11
N ALA A 487 -23.95 -12.76 -2.89
CA ALA A 487 -22.73 -12.65 -2.11
C ALA A 487 -21.56 -13.40 -2.78
N GLY A 488 -20.35 -12.90 -2.59
CA GLY A 488 -19.12 -13.41 -3.19
C GLY A 488 -17.97 -12.43 -3.07
N THR A 489 -16.77 -12.87 -3.43
CA THR A 489 -15.61 -12.00 -3.61
C THR A 489 -15.57 -11.52 -5.06
N PHE A 490 -15.57 -10.21 -5.25
CA PHE A 490 -15.43 -9.58 -6.54
C PHE A 490 -14.08 -8.88 -6.60
N PHE A 491 -13.51 -8.76 -7.79
CA PHE A 491 -12.28 -8.02 -8.00
C PHE A 491 -12.38 -7.19 -9.26
N GLY A 492 -11.63 -6.09 -9.28
CA GLY A 492 -11.42 -5.26 -10.43
C GLY A 492 -9.94 -5.19 -10.73
N SER A 493 -9.58 -5.06 -12.00
CA SER A 493 -8.22 -4.74 -12.41
C SER A 493 -8.20 -3.64 -13.45
N ILE A 494 -7.21 -2.75 -13.36
CA ILE A 494 -6.89 -1.77 -14.40
C ILE A 494 -5.43 -1.91 -14.77
N GLU A 495 -5.15 -1.67 -16.04
CA GLU A 495 -3.82 -1.77 -16.62
C GLU A 495 -3.50 -0.47 -17.36
N ASN A 496 -2.26 -0.02 -17.20
CA ASN A 496 -1.61 0.86 -18.15
C ASN A 496 -0.21 0.30 -18.46
N ASP A 497 0.54 1.00 -19.30
CA ASP A 497 1.89 0.56 -19.72
C ASP A 497 2.88 0.35 -18.55
N CYS A 498 2.56 0.84 -17.35
CA CYS A 498 3.39 0.64 -16.16
C CYS A 498 3.07 -0.62 -15.38
N LYS A 499 1.79 -0.85 -15.08
CA LYS A 499 1.41 -1.91 -14.16
C LYS A 499 -0.07 -2.28 -14.30
N ILE A 500 -0.32 -3.57 -14.09
CA ILE A 500 -1.64 -4.08 -13.72
C ILE A 500 -1.79 -3.92 -12.21
N VAL A 501 -2.80 -3.16 -11.78
CA VAL A 501 -3.22 -3.12 -10.38
C VAL A 501 -4.59 -3.75 -10.25
N SER A 502 -4.79 -4.47 -9.15
CA SER A 502 -6.05 -5.12 -8.83
C SER A 502 -6.45 -4.78 -7.40
N ASP A 503 -7.75 -4.69 -7.18
CA ASP A 503 -8.32 -4.56 -5.85
C ASP A 503 -9.52 -5.52 -5.72
N THR A 504 -9.80 -5.94 -4.50
CA THR A 504 -10.80 -6.96 -4.18
C THR A 504 -11.81 -6.40 -3.19
N ILE A 505 -13.08 -6.71 -3.40
CA ILE A 505 -14.17 -6.36 -2.48
C ILE A 505 -14.98 -7.61 -2.16
N ASN A 506 -15.15 -7.88 -0.87
CA ASN A 506 -15.97 -8.98 -0.39
C ASN A 506 -17.39 -8.52 -0.11
N ILE A 507 -18.35 -9.25 -0.68
CA ILE A 507 -19.77 -9.02 -0.48
C ILE A 507 -20.35 -10.19 0.30
N VAL A 508 -20.76 -9.92 1.53
CA VAL A 508 -21.21 -10.93 2.48
C VAL A 508 -22.75 -10.90 2.53
N PRO A 509 -23.45 -12.06 2.59
CA PRO A 509 -24.90 -12.04 2.74
C PRO A 509 -25.26 -11.47 4.13
N PHE A 510 -26.18 -10.50 4.17
CA PHE A 510 -26.67 -9.97 5.45
C PHE A 510 -27.58 -11.02 6.11
N GLY A 511 -27.19 -11.49 7.30
CA GLY A 511 -27.99 -12.43 8.09
C GLY A 511 -29.29 -11.79 8.59
N LYS A 512 -30.38 -12.56 8.64
CA LYS A 512 -31.67 -12.08 9.17
C LYS A 512 -31.52 -11.77 10.67
N ILE A 513 -31.57 -10.48 11.02
CA ILE A 513 -31.65 -10.03 12.41
C ILE A 513 -33.12 -10.01 12.84
N THR A 514 -33.41 -10.59 13.99
CA THR A 514 -34.70 -10.46 14.68
C THR A 514 -34.53 -9.57 15.90
N LEU A 515 -35.43 -8.61 16.08
CA LEU A 515 -35.46 -7.74 17.26
C LEU A 515 -36.61 -8.21 18.16
N ASP A 516 -36.29 -8.53 19.42
CA ASP A 516 -37.23 -8.95 20.46
C ASP A 516 -36.84 -8.21 21.76
N LEU A 517 -37.73 -7.36 22.26
CA LEU A 517 -37.58 -6.53 23.45
C LEU A 517 -38.09 -7.22 24.73
N GLY A 518 -38.58 -8.46 24.59
CA GLY A 518 -39.12 -9.25 25.69
C GLY A 518 -40.60 -8.99 25.97
N PRO A 519 -41.16 -9.67 26.99
CA PRO A 519 -42.57 -9.57 27.35
C PRO A 519 -42.93 -8.24 28.04
N ASP A 520 -44.23 -7.98 28.18
CA ASP A 520 -44.77 -6.83 28.94
C ASP A 520 -44.28 -6.83 30.40
N ILE A 521 -44.09 -5.63 30.95
CA ILE A 521 -43.38 -5.38 32.22
C ILE A 521 -44.33 -4.81 33.27
N VAL A 522 -44.25 -5.31 34.50
CA VAL A 522 -45.08 -4.86 35.63
C VAL A 522 -44.25 -3.97 36.56
N LEU A 523 -44.73 -2.75 36.81
CA LEU A 523 -44.08 -1.74 37.67
C LEU A 523 -44.95 -1.43 38.90
N CYS A 524 -44.32 -1.14 40.04
CA CYS A 524 -45.04 -0.61 41.21
C CYS A 524 -45.31 0.89 41.07
N TYR A 525 -46.29 1.40 41.82
CA TYR A 525 -46.65 2.83 41.79
C TYR A 525 -45.42 3.73 42.02
N ASN A 526 -45.21 4.71 41.13
CA ASN A 526 -44.04 5.61 41.06
C ASN A 526 -42.67 4.94 40.83
N GLN A 527 -42.63 3.65 40.52
CA GLN A 527 -41.40 2.99 40.11
C GLN A 527 -41.11 3.23 38.62
N LYS A 528 -39.83 3.35 38.30
CA LYS A 528 -39.31 3.34 36.93
C LYS A 528 -38.40 2.14 36.75
N ASP A 529 -38.26 1.67 35.51
CA ASP A 529 -37.32 0.61 35.15
C ASP A 529 -36.57 0.96 33.86
N THR A 530 -35.48 0.27 33.56
CA THR A 530 -34.67 0.51 32.36
C THR A 530 -34.57 -0.76 31.53
N ILE A 531 -35.06 -0.71 30.29
CA ILE A 531 -35.08 -1.84 29.38
C ILE A 531 -33.94 -1.72 28.41
N TYR A 532 -33.11 -2.76 28.36
CA TYR A 532 -31.93 -2.82 27.53
C TYR A 532 -32.20 -3.65 26.28
N SER A 533 -31.73 -3.14 25.14
CA SER A 533 -31.68 -3.85 23.88
C SER A 533 -30.24 -4.24 23.56
N PRO A 534 -30.00 -5.40 22.94
CA PRO A 534 -28.67 -5.79 22.46
C PRO A 534 -28.16 -4.90 21.31
N HIS A 535 -29.03 -4.07 20.73
CA HIS A 535 -28.73 -3.13 19.65
C HIS A 535 -29.17 -1.70 20.02
N ILE A 536 -28.50 -0.69 19.46
CA ILE A 536 -28.93 0.71 19.57
C ILE A 536 -30.20 0.89 18.74
N LEU A 537 -31.29 1.31 19.38
CA LEU A 537 -32.59 1.49 18.73
C LEU A 537 -32.97 2.96 18.68
N ASN A 538 -33.76 3.32 17.67
CA ASN A 538 -34.56 4.54 17.69
C ASN A 538 -35.85 4.24 18.46
N TRP A 539 -35.94 4.76 19.68
CA TRP A 539 -37.06 4.56 20.58
C TRP A 539 -38.22 5.50 20.27
N ASN A 540 -39.41 5.12 20.69
CA ASN A 540 -40.63 5.89 20.46
C ASN A 540 -40.73 7.22 21.22
N ASP A 541 -39.85 7.45 22.18
CA ASP A 541 -39.67 8.75 22.85
C ASP A 541 -38.74 9.72 22.10
N GLY A 542 -38.20 9.28 20.95
CA GLY A 542 -37.29 10.06 20.10
C GLY A 542 -35.80 9.89 20.44
N THR A 543 -35.46 9.10 21.46
CA THR A 543 -34.06 8.84 21.83
C THR A 543 -33.43 7.73 20.98
N ILE A 544 -32.10 7.77 20.86
CA ILE A 544 -31.30 6.77 20.13
C ILE A 544 -30.30 6.15 21.11
N ASN A 545 -30.59 4.97 21.63
CA ASN A 545 -29.78 4.36 22.70
C ASN A 545 -29.96 2.83 22.80
N TYR A 546 -29.09 2.16 23.55
CA TYR A 546 -29.21 0.73 23.87
C TYR A 546 -30.20 0.44 25.01
N PHE A 547 -30.85 1.48 25.56
CA PHE A 547 -31.85 1.34 26.60
C PHE A 547 -32.93 2.41 26.52
N ILE A 548 -34.06 2.17 27.18
CA ILE A 548 -35.12 3.15 27.43
C ILE A 548 -35.57 3.08 28.89
N GLU A 549 -35.80 4.24 29.51
CA GLU A 549 -36.39 4.34 30.84
C GLU A 549 -37.91 4.31 30.73
N VAL A 550 -38.54 3.33 31.36
CA VAL A 550 -39.98 3.09 31.27
C VAL A 550 -40.68 3.38 32.58
N ASN A 551 -41.90 3.90 32.49
CA ASN A 551 -42.72 4.23 33.65
C ASN A 551 -44.20 4.23 33.31
N GLY A 552 -45.04 4.18 34.34
CA GLY A 552 -46.48 4.28 34.19
C GLY A 552 -47.08 3.14 33.35
N ASN A 553 -48.28 3.37 32.83
CA ASN A 553 -49.00 2.43 31.98
C ASN A 553 -48.90 2.88 30.51
N ASN A 554 -47.77 2.58 29.87
CA ASN A 554 -47.40 3.09 28.54
C ASN A 554 -47.01 1.95 27.58
N THR A 555 -47.02 2.23 26.28
CA THR A 555 -46.50 1.31 25.24
C THR A 555 -45.19 1.88 24.70
N TYR A 556 -44.17 1.04 24.63
CA TYR A 556 -42.84 1.39 24.15
C TYR A 556 -42.47 0.53 22.95
N TRP A 557 -41.79 1.12 21.97
CA TRP A 557 -41.26 0.38 20.83
C TRP A 557 -39.91 0.94 20.40
N GLY A 558 -39.05 0.06 19.93
CA GLY A 558 -37.75 0.40 19.38
C GLY A 558 -37.66 -0.04 17.93
N THR A 559 -37.06 0.79 17.09
CA THR A 559 -36.80 0.46 15.68
C THR A 559 -35.30 0.37 15.42
N LEU A 560 -34.87 -0.68 14.73
CA LEU A 560 -33.52 -0.85 14.24
C LEU A 560 -33.53 -0.72 12.72
N THR A 561 -32.83 0.29 12.21
CA THR A 561 -32.62 0.44 10.77
C THR A 561 -31.44 -0.44 10.38
N THR A 562 -31.70 -1.52 9.66
CA THR A 562 -30.66 -2.36 9.04
C THR A 562 -30.42 -1.92 7.60
N PRO A 563 -29.32 -2.33 6.94
CA PRO A 563 -29.11 -2.07 5.51
C PRO A 563 -30.26 -2.57 4.60
N CYS A 564 -31.06 -3.53 5.07
CA CYS A 564 -32.08 -4.21 4.27
C CYS A 564 -33.52 -3.82 4.61
N SER A 565 -33.80 -3.42 5.84
CA SER A 565 -35.15 -3.09 6.32
C SER A 565 -35.11 -2.37 7.66
N ILE A 566 -36.21 -1.71 8.01
CA ILE A 566 -36.47 -1.28 9.38
C ILE A 566 -37.23 -2.42 10.06
N ILE A 567 -36.67 -2.96 11.14
CA ILE A 567 -37.35 -3.92 12.02
C ILE A 567 -37.72 -3.22 13.33
N SER A 568 -38.86 -3.58 13.89
CA SER A 568 -39.37 -2.98 15.12
C SER A 568 -39.98 -4.04 16.02
N ASP A 569 -39.91 -3.81 17.32
CA ASP A 569 -40.63 -4.59 18.31
C ASP A 569 -41.24 -3.69 19.39
N THR A 570 -42.29 -4.16 20.08
CA THR A 570 -43.13 -3.38 20.98
C THR A 570 -43.44 -4.15 22.26
N PHE A 571 -43.36 -3.49 23.42
CA PHE A 571 -43.79 -4.02 24.71
C PHE A 571 -44.58 -2.96 25.50
N ARG A 572 -45.29 -3.38 26.54
CA ARG A 572 -46.10 -2.49 27.41
C ARG A 572 -45.64 -2.54 28.85
N THR A 573 -45.78 -1.42 29.55
CA THR A 573 -45.67 -1.36 31.02
C THR A 573 -47.04 -1.31 31.66
N ILE A 574 -47.23 -2.04 32.76
CA ILE A 574 -48.47 -2.10 33.54
C ILE A 574 -48.14 -1.68 34.99
N THR A 575 -48.77 -0.62 35.50
CA THR A 575 -48.54 -0.15 36.87
C THR A 575 -49.54 -0.74 37.86
N ILE A 576 -49.05 -1.32 38.96
CA ILE A 576 -49.87 -1.76 40.10
C ILE A 576 -49.99 -0.62 41.13
N PRO A 577 -51.21 -0.16 41.47
CA PRO A 577 -51.42 0.91 42.45
C PRO A 577 -51.13 0.44 43.90
N GLU A 578 -50.71 1.39 44.74
CA GLU A 578 -50.46 1.17 46.18
C GLU A 578 -51.78 1.00 46.96
N ILE A 579 -51.86 0.01 47.86
CA ILE A 579 -53.05 -0.26 48.69
C ILE A 579 -52.78 0.22 50.13
N LEU A 580 -53.68 1.06 50.67
CA LEU A 580 -53.63 1.56 52.05
C LEU A 580 -53.90 0.45 53.08
N LYS A 581 -53.15 0.45 54.21
CA LYS A 581 -53.29 -0.55 55.30
C LYS A 581 -54.71 -0.49 55.94
N PRO A 582 -55.50 -1.59 55.93
CA PRO A 582 -56.78 -1.64 56.64
C PRO A 582 -56.58 -1.79 58.16
N TYR A 583 -57.43 -1.11 58.94
CA TYR A 583 -57.34 -1.01 60.40
C TYR A 583 -57.97 -2.22 61.13
N LEU A 584 -57.26 -2.80 62.11
CA LEU A 584 -57.77 -3.84 63.02
C LEU A 584 -58.13 -3.23 64.40
N ALA A 585 -59.16 -3.76 65.07
CA ALA A 585 -59.65 -3.22 66.36
C ALA A 585 -58.66 -3.41 67.53
N HIS A 586 -58.87 -2.68 68.64
CA HIS A 586 -58.04 -2.72 69.86
C HIS A 586 -58.26 -3.97 70.74
N ASP A 587 -57.30 -4.30 71.62
CA ASP A 587 -57.32 -5.45 72.53
C ASP A 587 -58.53 -5.47 73.49
N THR A 588 -59.15 -6.64 73.76
CA THR A 588 -60.46 -6.73 74.48
C THR A 588 -60.64 -8.00 75.37
N THR A 589 -61.47 -7.92 76.44
CA THR A 589 -61.80 -9.02 77.40
C THR A 589 -63.31 -9.36 77.40
N TYR A 590 -63.70 -10.65 77.44
CA TYR A 590 -65.11 -11.12 77.42
C TYR A 590 -65.41 -12.31 78.35
N CYS A 591 -66.69 -12.54 78.69
CA CYS A 591 -67.13 -13.69 79.47
C CYS A 591 -67.02 -15.00 78.64
N PHE A 592 -66.79 -16.14 79.31
CA PHE A 592 -66.49 -17.48 78.73
C PHE A 592 -67.48 -18.03 77.67
N LYS A 593 -68.56 -17.31 77.32
CA LYS A 593 -69.60 -17.78 76.39
C LYS A 593 -69.90 -16.86 75.18
N ASP A 594 -69.20 -15.74 75.01
CA ASP A 594 -69.39 -14.84 73.85
C ASP A 594 -68.39 -15.14 72.70
N LYS A 595 -68.81 -14.99 71.43
CA LYS A 595 -67.98 -15.24 70.23
C LYS A 595 -67.60 -13.95 69.49
N LEU A 596 -66.31 -13.75 69.18
CA LEU A 596 -65.77 -12.59 68.44
C LEU A 596 -65.30 -13.00 67.03
N CYS A 597 -65.65 -12.25 65.97
CA CYS A 597 -65.23 -12.50 64.58
C CYS A 597 -64.40 -11.33 64.01
N LEU A 598 -63.28 -11.63 63.32
CA LEU A 598 -62.39 -10.65 62.68
C LEU A 598 -62.40 -10.84 61.15
N ASN A 599 -62.55 -9.76 60.37
CA ASN A 599 -62.66 -9.77 58.90
C ASN A 599 -61.91 -8.58 58.27
N ILE A 600 -61.15 -8.81 57.19
CA ILE A 600 -60.43 -7.76 56.43
C ILE A 600 -60.76 -7.93 54.93
N PRO A 601 -61.20 -6.87 54.22
CA PRO A 601 -61.68 -6.96 52.84
C PRO A 601 -60.55 -6.92 51.78
N LEU A 602 -59.49 -7.71 51.96
CA LEU A 602 -58.43 -7.92 50.96
C LEU A 602 -58.33 -9.42 50.62
N SER A 603 -57.79 -9.77 49.45
CA SER A 603 -57.56 -11.16 49.05
C SER A 603 -56.34 -11.27 48.14
N PRO A 604 -55.41 -12.24 48.36
CA PRO A 604 -55.44 -13.25 49.42
C PRO A 604 -54.84 -12.72 50.75
N ILE A 605 -55.48 -13.05 51.88
CA ILE A 605 -54.96 -12.76 53.23
C ILE A 605 -54.56 -14.05 53.92
N ILE A 606 -53.49 -13.98 54.69
CA ILE A 606 -53.00 -15.05 55.56
C ILE A 606 -53.26 -14.64 57.02
N TRP A 607 -54.08 -15.40 57.74
CA TRP A 607 -54.27 -15.26 59.19
C TRP A 607 -53.50 -16.35 59.92
N ASN A 608 -52.59 -15.99 60.84
CA ASN A 608 -51.79 -16.94 61.63
C ASN A 608 -51.27 -18.13 60.78
N ASN A 609 -50.70 -17.84 59.60
CA ASN A 609 -50.17 -18.79 58.62
C ASN A 609 -51.19 -19.65 57.83
N LYS A 610 -52.46 -19.27 57.75
CA LYS A 610 -53.50 -19.94 56.95
C LYS A 610 -54.24 -18.96 56.03
N PHE A 611 -54.48 -19.36 54.78
CA PHE A 611 -55.29 -18.58 53.83
C PHE A 611 -56.77 -18.62 54.23
N LEU A 612 -57.24 -17.54 54.82
CA LEU A 612 -58.61 -17.41 55.33
C LEU A 612 -59.08 -15.98 55.06
N ASN A 613 -60.32 -15.79 54.62
CA ASN A 613 -60.87 -14.45 54.39
C ASN A 613 -61.37 -13.81 55.71
N ASN A 614 -61.70 -14.61 56.72
CA ASN A 614 -62.10 -14.18 58.07
C ASN A 614 -61.74 -15.25 59.12
N ILE A 615 -61.72 -14.88 60.40
CA ILE A 615 -61.49 -15.80 61.53
C ILE A 615 -62.49 -15.57 62.68
N THR A 616 -62.85 -16.63 63.39
CA THR A 616 -63.61 -16.58 64.65
C THR A 616 -62.69 -16.90 65.82
N VAL A 617 -62.63 -16.00 66.80
CA VAL A 617 -61.81 -16.11 68.01
C VAL A 617 -62.56 -16.95 69.05
N ASN A 618 -62.08 -18.19 69.29
CA ASN A 618 -62.69 -19.14 70.22
C ASN A 618 -61.88 -19.34 71.52
N PHE A 619 -60.63 -18.87 71.54
CA PHE A 619 -59.73 -18.97 72.69
C PHE A 619 -58.97 -17.64 72.86
N PRO A 620 -58.62 -17.27 74.10
CA PRO A 620 -57.77 -16.11 74.34
C PRO A 620 -56.40 -16.29 73.68
N GLY A 621 -55.85 -15.22 73.11
CA GLY A 621 -54.60 -15.25 72.34
C GLY A 621 -54.43 -14.06 71.41
N ILE A 622 -53.33 -14.04 70.65
CA ILE A 622 -53.00 -13.01 69.67
C ILE A 622 -53.34 -13.49 68.25
N TYR A 623 -54.02 -12.65 67.49
CA TYR A 623 -54.41 -12.93 66.10
C TYR A 623 -53.79 -11.88 65.17
N LYS A 624 -53.08 -12.33 64.12
CA LYS A 624 -52.34 -11.50 63.14
C LYS A 624 -52.73 -11.84 61.71
N TYR A 625 -52.91 -10.82 60.86
CA TYR A 625 -53.07 -10.99 59.41
C TYR A 625 -51.85 -10.49 58.62
N GLU A 626 -51.64 -11.07 57.43
CA GLU A 626 -50.66 -10.66 56.43
C GLU A 626 -51.28 -10.65 55.02
N PHE A 627 -51.09 -9.55 54.28
CA PHE A 627 -51.37 -9.44 52.84
C PHE A 627 -50.08 -9.15 52.10
N LYS A 628 -49.80 -9.90 51.03
CA LYS A 628 -48.59 -9.73 50.20
C LYS A 628 -48.95 -9.74 48.72
N ASN A 629 -48.54 -8.69 48.00
CA ASN A 629 -48.53 -8.67 46.53
C ASN A 629 -47.10 -8.42 46.02
N GLN A 630 -46.92 -8.25 44.71
CA GLN A 630 -45.60 -8.02 44.11
C GLN A 630 -44.91 -6.73 44.59
N CYS A 631 -45.66 -5.74 45.10
CA CYS A 631 -45.16 -4.42 45.45
C CYS A 631 -45.06 -4.15 46.96
N GLN A 632 -45.85 -4.83 47.80
CA GLN A 632 -45.89 -4.56 49.23
C GLN A 632 -46.35 -5.74 50.08
N THR A 633 -45.99 -5.69 51.37
CA THR A 633 -46.44 -6.59 52.43
C THR A 633 -47.05 -5.76 53.56
N ILE A 634 -48.28 -6.07 53.97
CA ILE A 634 -49.04 -5.36 55.01
C ILE A 634 -49.42 -6.34 56.13
N THR A 635 -49.21 -5.95 57.41
CA THR A 635 -49.58 -6.77 58.58
C THR A 635 -50.16 -5.98 59.75
N ASP A 636 -51.03 -6.59 60.57
CA ASP A 636 -51.57 -6.05 61.83
C ASP A 636 -52.00 -7.15 62.83
N SER A 637 -52.18 -6.84 64.13
CA SER A 637 -52.53 -7.83 65.20
C SER A 637 -53.42 -7.31 66.35
N ILE A 638 -54.11 -8.21 67.07
CA ILE A 638 -55.02 -7.97 68.24
C ILE A 638 -54.92 -9.07 69.35
N GLU A 639 -55.07 -8.73 70.64
CA GLU A 639 -55.08 -9.64 71.83
C GLU A 639 -56.47 -9.79 72.52
N VAL A 640 -56.83 -11.00 73.02
CA VAL A 640 -58.16 -11.33 73.65
C VAL A 640 -58.07 -12.14 75.00
N ARG A 641 -58.89 -11.86 76.06
CA ARG A 641 -58.86 -12.47 77.47
C ARG A 641 -60.26 -12.88 78.12
N TRP A 642 -60.34 -13.65 79.26
CA TRP A 642 -61.56 -14.25 79.96
C TRP A 642 -61.76 -14.03 81.53
N ASP A 643 -62.98 -14.25 82.13
CA ASP A 643 -63.38 -14.15 83.61
C ASP A 643 -64.34 -15.29 84.18
N SER A 644 -64.54 -15.55 85.53
CA SER A 644 -65.11 -16.83 86.18
C SER A 644 -66.17 -16.78 87.38
N ILE A 645 -66.79 -17.93 87.83
CA ILE A 645 -67.95 -18.12 88.81
C ILE A 645 -67.70 -19.23 89.95
N PRO A 646 -68.20 -19.12 91.22
CA PRO A 646 -67.99 -20.08 92.38
C PRO A 646 -68.56 -21.52 92.38
N ASN A 647 -68.07 -22.41 93.29
CA ASN A 647 -68.49 -23.83 93.50
C ASN A 647 -69.56 -24.07 94.60
N LYS A 648 -70.66 -24.78 94.32
CA LYS A 648 -71.77 -25.06 95.29
C LYS A 648 -71.61 -26.40 96.05
N PHE A 649 -71.79 -26.42 97.39
CA PHE A 649 -71.92 -27.65 98.21
C PHE A 649 -73.18 -28.42 97.82
N THR A 650 -73.08 -29.75 97.75
CA THR A 650 -74.15 -30.64 97.25
C THR A 650 -74.97 -31.32 98.35
N ASP A 651 -74.42 -31.48 99.56
CA ASP A 651 -75.06 -32.19 100.67
C ASP A 651 -75.42 -31.27 101.83
N HIS A 652 -76.52 -31.58 102.53
CA HIS A 652 -77.03 -30.76 103.65
C HIS A 652 -76.47 -31.18 105.02
N SER A 653 -75.98 -32.43 105.22
CA SER A 653 -75.36 -32.90 106.47
C SER A 653 -74.31 -34.02 106.30
N LEU A 654 -73.31 -34.12 107.21
CA LEU A 654 -72.21 -35.11 107.17
C LEU A 654 -71.80 -35.66 108.56
N ILE A 655 -71.62 -36.99 108.71
CA ILE A 655 -71.10 -37.67 109.92
C ILE A 655 -69.67 -38.16 109.70
N VAL A 656 -68.75 -37.92 110.64
CA VAL A 656 -67.32 -38.26 110.58
C VAL A 656 -66.91 -39.21 111.72
N CYS A 657 -66.32 -40.37 111.42
CA CYS A 657 -65.95 -41.38 112.44
C CYS A 657 -64.43 -41.48 112.67
N ASP A 658 -63.99 -41.59 113.93
CA ASP A 658 -62.62 -41.69 114.44
C ASP A 658 -61.71 -40.48 114.11
N GLU A 659 -62.28 -39.32 113.73
CA GLU A 659 -61.53 -38.07 113.47
C GLU A 659 -62.06 -36.89 114.30
N ASN A 660 -61.22 -35.86 114.48
CA ASN A 660 -61.52 -34.70 115.34
C ASN A 660 -61.82 -33.39 114.57
N SER A 661 -61.71 -33.34 113.23
CA SER A 661 -61.92 -32.13 112.42
C SER A 661 -62.07 -32.39 110.90
N ILE A 662 -62.67 -31.46 110.13
CA ILE A 662 -62.82 -31.48 108.65
C ILE A 662 -62.68 -30.08 108.01
N ILE A 663 -62.26 -29.98 106.73
CA ILE A 663 -62.11 -28.71 105.97
C ILE A 663 -63.23 -28.50 104.94
N LEU A 664 -63.81 -27.29 104.87
CA LEU A 664 -64.77 -26.84 103.85
C LEU A 664 -64.14 -25.79 102.90
N ASN A 665 -64.38 -25.84 101.57
CA ASN A 665 -63.75 -24.97 100.55
C ASN A 665 -64.77 -24.38 99.54
N SER A 666 -64.70 -23.08 99.24
CA SER A 666 -65.64 -22.34 98.37
C SER A 666 -65.29 -22.35 96.87
N GLY A 667 -64.06 -22.71 96.51
CA GLY A 667 -63.62 -22.80 95.11
C GLY A 667 -63.12 -21.49 94.47
N ILE A 668 -63.22 -20.34 95.13
CA ILE A 668 -62.67 -19.05 94.66
C ILE A 668 -62.03 -18.25 95.78
N ASP A 669 -61.12 -17.36 95.39
CA ASP A 669 -60.40 -16.47 96.29
C ASP A 669 -61.27 -15.22 96.60
N GLN A 670 -61.24 -14.75 97.85
CA GLN A 670 -62.06 -13.64 98.40
C GLN A 670 -63.56 -13.95 98.53
N VAL A 671 -63.89 -14.86 99.44
CA VAL A 671 -65.29 -15.10 99.87
C VAL A 671 -65.52 -14.53 101.26
N LEU A 672 -66.73 -14.56 101.80
CA LEU A 672 -67.01 -14.26 103.22
C LEU A 672 -67.78 -15.43 103.86
N TRP A 673 -67.14 -16.15 104.79
CA TRP A 673 -67.72 -17.30 105.52
C TRP A 673 -68.57 -16.86 106.73
N SER A 674 -69.47 -17.72 107.19
CA SER A 674 -70.30 -17.53 108.39
C SER A 674 -69.51 -17.48 109.69
N THR A 675 -68.27 -18.00 109.67
CA THR A 675 -67.29 -17.84 110.76
C THR A 675 -66.66 -16.45 110.79
N GLY A 676 -66.88 -15.63 109.75
CA GLY A 676 -66.23 -14.34 109.52
C GLY A 676 -64.94 -14.40 108.69
N ASP A 677 -64.45 -15.60 108.35
CA ASP A 677 -63.23 -15.78 107.56
C ASP A 677 -63.44 -15.32 106.09
N GLN A 678 -62.38 -14.82 105.45
CA GLN A 678 -62.38 -14.40 104.04
C GLN A 678 -61.53 -15.28 103.12
N ALA A 679 -60.86 -16.28 103.68
CA ALA A 679 -60.06 -17.25 102.94
C ALA A 679 -60.94 -18.17 102.08
N ARG A 680 -60.34 -18.85 101.11
CA ARG A 680 -61.03 -19.81 100.24
C ARG A 680 -61.55 -21.07 100.97
N SER A 681 -61.10 -21.35 102.20
CA SER A 681 -61.51 -22.54 102.97
C SER A 681 -61.40 -22.35 104.48
N ILE A 682 -62.20 -23.09 105.26
CA ILE A 682 -62.21 -23.11 106.73
C ILE A 682 -62.05 -24.53 107.27
N ASN A 683 -61.39 -24.71 108.43
CA ASN A 683 -61.27 -25.99 109.15
C ASN A 683 -62.18 -25.98 110.39
N ILE A 684 -63.00 -27.02 110.55
CA ILE A 684 -64.05 -27.11 111.58
C ILE A 684 -63.89 -28.38 112.39
N ASN A 685 -63.96 -28.26 113.72
CA ASN A 685 -63.70 -29.34 114.68
C ASN A 685 -64.84 -29.51 115.70
N GLN A 686 -65.97 -28.85 115.47
CA GLN A 686 -67.17 -28.94 116.28
C GLN A 686 -68.35 -29.19 115.35
N SER A 687 -69.28 -30.00 115.82
CA SER A 687 -70.54 -30.26 115.13
C SER A 687 -71.38 -28.97 115.04
N GLY A 688 -71.88 -28.60 113.86
CA GLY A 688 -72.67 -27.38 113.63
C GLY A 688 -72.79 -26.95 112.15
N LYS A 689 -73.47 -25.81 111.91
CA LYS A 689 -73.76 -25.27 110.57
C LYS A 689 -72.81 -24.15 110.08
N TYR A 690 -72.43 -24.18 108.80
CA TYR A 690 -71.46 -23.24 108.18
C TYR A 690 -71.87 -22.78 106.75
N SER A 691 -71.66 -21.49 106.36
CA SER A 691 -72.02 -20.91 105.03
C SER A 691 -71.03 -19.85 104.45
N TYR A 692 -71.13 -19.42 103.17
CA TYR A 692 -70.28 -18.35 102.56
C TYR A 692 -70.92 -17.51 101.40
N THR A 693 -70.46 -16.27 101.11
CA THR A 693 -70.96 -15.32 100.03
C THR A 693 -69.87 -14.63 99.14
N VAL A 694 -70.13 -14.32 97.84
CA VAL A 694 -69.22 -13.66 96.81
C VAL A 694 -69.93 -12.67 95.83
N ASN A 695 -69.24 -11.63 95.30
CA ASN A 695 -69.71 -10.65 94.27
C ASN A 695 -68.64 -10.27 93.19
N ASN A 696 -68.87 -10.47 91.86
CA ASN A 696 -67.94 -10.09 90.76
C ASN A 696 -68.64 -9.65 89.42
N THR A 697 -67.88 -9.44 88.31
CA THR A 697 -68.38 -9.03 86.97
C THR A 697 -69.44 -9.99 86.38
N CYS A 698 -69.58 -11.19 86.97
CA CYS A 698 -70.55 -12.22 86.62
C CYS A 698 -71.72 -12.38 87.63
N GLY A 699 -71.78 -11.66 88.77
CA GLY A 699 -72.92 -11.62 89.74
C GLY A 699 -72.60 -11.88 91.23
N ILE A 700 -73.64 -12.02 92.10
CA ILE A 700 -73.55 -12.30 93.57
C ILE A 700 -74.08 -13.72 93.92
N TYR A 701 -73.37 -14.49 94.78
CA TYR A 701 -73.68 -15.92 95.14
C TYR A 701 -73.53 -16.26 96.66
N ASN A 702 -74.34 -17.19 97.25
CA ASN A 702 -74.33 -17.64 98.69
C ASN A 702 -74.69 -19.16 98.91
N ASN A 703 -74.12 -19.88 99.92
CA ASN A 703 -74.35 -21.35 100.20
C ASN A 703 -74.03 -21.91 101.64
N GLU A 704 -74.66 -23.02 102.17
CA GLU A 704 -74.60 -23.57 103.61
C GLU A 704 -74.49 -25.16 103.76
N ILE A 705 -73.92 -25.72 104.88
CA ILE A 705 -73.83 -27.18 105.28
C ILE A 705 -73.79 -27.48 106.84
N ASP A 706 -74.13 -28.70 107.34
CA ASP A 706 -74.15 -29.19 108.76
C ASP A 706 -73.28 -30.46 109.07
N ILE A 707 -72.67 -30.67 110.26
CA ILE A 707 -71.61 -31.71 110.56
C ILE A 707 -71.69 -32.43 111.96
N GLU A 708 -71.35 -33.74 112.13
CA GLU A 708 -71.31 -34.58 113.40
C GLU A 708 -70.11 -35.60 113.54
N PHE A 709 -69.59 -36.02 114.74
CA PHE A 709 -68.40 -36.94 114.97
C PHE A 709 -68.56 -38.20 115.94
N ARG A 710 -67.95 -39.44 115.74
CA ARG A 710 -68.03 -40.75 116.59
C ARG A 710 -66.83 -41.81 116.51
N ASN A 711 -66.61 -42.86 117.39
CA ASN A 711 -65.40 -43.82 117.40
C ASN A 711 -65.58 -45.42 117.34
N SER A 712 -64.52 -46.27 117.07
CA SER A 712 -64.46 -47.79 116.84
C SER A 712 -63.48 -48.73 117.69
N ILE A 713 -63.48 -50.12 117.60
CA ILE A 713 -62.75 -51.14 118.48
C ILE A 713 -61.93 -52.29 117.71
N SER A 714 -60.93 -53.01 118.32
CA SER A 714 -59.96 -54.01 117.69
C SER A 714 -59.82 -55.44 118.36
N ILE A 715 -59.40 -56.52 117.63
CA ILE A 715 -59.44 -57.98 118.03
C ILE A 715 -58.20 -58.84 117.60
N TYR A 716 -57.73 -59.82 118.40
CA TYR A 716 -56.58 -60.76 118.15
C TYR A 716 -56.92 -62.28 118.23
N LEU A 717 -56.27 -63.12 117.41
CA LEU A 717 -56.46 -64.60 117.31
C LEU A 717 -55.11 -65.37 117.28
N PRO A 718 -55.00 -66.56 117.90
CA PRO A 718 -53.80 -67.40 117.90
C PRO A 718 -53.57 -68.14 116.56
N ASN A 719 -52.34 -68.60 116.31
CA ASN A 719 -51.90 -69.23 115.05
C ASN A 719 -51.43 -70.71 115.16
N VAL A 720 -51.34 -71.26 116.37
CA VAL A 720 -51.10 -72.69 116.68
C VAL A 720 -52.03 -73.10 117.83
N PHE A 721 -52.55 -74.34 117.81
CA PHE A 721 -53.24 -74.93 118.95
C PHE A 721 -52.95 -76.45 119.05
N SER A 722 -52.98 -77.00 120.27
CA SER A 722 -52.52 -78.36 120.60
C SER A 722 -53.53 -79.08 121.51
N PRO A 723 -54.54 -79.76 120.95
CA PRO A 723 -55.58 -80.42 121.71
C PRO A 723 -55.07 -81.73 122.32
N ASN A 724 -54.37 -81.61 123.45
CA ASN A 724 -53.85 -82.73 124.25
C ASN A 724 -54.66 -82.92 125.55
N GLY A 725 -55.63 -82.03 125.82
CA GLY A 725 -56.54 -82.13 126.97
C GLY A 725 -56.01 -81.49 128.26
N ASP A 726 -55.02 -80.59 128.18
CA ASP A 726 -54.50 -79.85 129.34
C ASP A 726 -55.23 -78.51 129.62
N ASN A 727 -56.27 -78.18 128.84
CA ASN A 727 -57.04 -76.91 128.80
C ASN A 727 -56.29 -75.70 128.26
N ILE A 728 -55.08 -75.87 127.72
CA ILE A 728 -54.27 -74.78 127.19
C ILE A 728 -54.20 -74.92 125.67
N ASN A 729 -54.82 -73.96 124.96
CA ASN A 729 -54.92 -73.96 123.50
C ASN A 729 -55.50 -75.28 122.93
N ASP A 730 -56.49 -75.83 123.61
CA ASP A 730 -57.24 -76.98 123.11
C ASP A 730 -58.28 -76.58 122.03
N PHE A 731 -58.61 -75.29 121.92
CA PHE A 731 -59.67 -74.80 121.01
C PHE A 731 -59.23 -73.65 120.12
N PHE A 732 -59.79 -73.64 118.91
CA PHE A 732 -59.71 -72.51 117.99
C PHE A 732 -61.11 -72.05 117.48
N PRO A 733 -61.48 -70.76 117.61
CA PRO A 733 -60.75 -69.67 118.27
C PRO A 733 -60.60 -69.91 119.80
N PRO A 734 -59.83 -69.09 120.53
CA PRO A 734 -59.67 -69.28 121.97
C PRO A 734 -60.96 -68.93 122.71
N LYS A 735 -61.28 -69.72 123.75
CA LYS A 735 -62.42 -69.47 124.65
C LYS A 735 -62.01 -68.56 125.83
N PRO A 736 -62.90 -67.66 126.30
CA PRO A 736 -64.09 -67.13 125.61
C PRO A 736 -63.72 -65.99 124.62
N PHE A 737 -64.42 -65.88 123.49
CA PHE A 737 -64.21 -64.79 122.52
C PHE A 737 -65.08 -63.55 122.85
N PRO A 738 -64.58 -62.30 122.80
CA PRO A 738 -65.22 -61.13 123.42
C PRO A 738 -66.45 -60.58 122.67
N MET A 739 -66.77 -61.08 121.48
CA MET A 739 -67.93 -60.64 120.71
C MET A 739 -68.51 -61.80 119.89
N ALA A 740 -69.70 -61.60 119.34
CA ALA A 740 -70.31 -62.56 118.44
C ALA A 740 -69.42 -62.78 117.20
N PHE A 741 -69.13 -64.03 116.89
CA PHE A 741 -68.33 -64.42 115.75
C PHE A 741 -68.91 -65.65 115.04
N TYR A 742 -68.57 -65.78 113.78
CA TYR A 742 -68.79 -66.99 113.00
C TYR A 742 -67.44 -67.50 112.48
N VAL A 743 -67.12 -68.78 112.70
CA VAL A 743 -65.84 -69.38 112.29
C VAL A 743 -66.04 -70.59 111.38
N GLU A 744 -65.16 -70.71 110.39
CA GLU A 744 -65.08 -71.84 109.46
C GLU A 744 -63.62 -72.33 109.36
N ILE A 745 -63.41 -73.65 109.32
CA ILE A 745 -62.10 -74.30 109.28
C ILE A 745 -62.02 -75.33 108.17
N PHE A 746 -60.99 -75.23 107.33
CA PHE A 746 -60.78 -76.04 106.15
C PHE A 746 -59.48 -76.82 106.23
N ASN A 747 -59.46 -78.04 105.67
CA ASN A 747 -58.23 -78.80 105.46
C ASN A 747 -57.36 -78.17 104.36
N ARG A 748 -56.11 -78.63 104.24
CA ARG A 748 -55.11 -78.06 103.28
C ARG A 748 -55.52 -78.12 101.81
N TRP A 749 -56.51 -78.93 101.45
CA TRP A 749 -57.03 -79.05 100.09
C TRP A 749 -58.31 -78.23 99.87
N GLY A 750 -58.71 -77.41 100.85
CA GLY A 750 -59.90 -76.55 100.79
C GLY A 750 -61.21 -77.24 101.20
N GLY A 751 -61.18 -78.49 101.65
CA GLY A 751 -62.38 -79.16 102.16
C GLY A 751 -62.74 -78.65 103.57
N LEU A 752 -63.96 -78.15 103.78
CA LEU A 752 -64.47 -77.73 105.09
C LEU A 752 -64.50 -78.92 106.05
N ILE A 753 -63.88 -78.78 107.20
CA ILE A 753 -63.84 -79.82 108.23
C ILE A 753 -64.52 -79.41 109.54
N PHE A 754 -64.70 -78.10 109.79
CA PHE A 754 -65.47 -77.58 110.92
C PHE A 754 -66.05 -76.19 110.62
N SER A 755 -67.26 -75.88 111.07
CA SER A 755 -67.78 -74.52 111.11
C SER A 755 -68.81 -74.33 112.22
N GLY A 756 -68.98 -73.09 112.69
CA GLY A 756 -70.05 -72.74 113.62
C GLY A 756 -70.01 -71.29 114.12
N THR A 757 -71.18 -70.76 114.51
CA THR A 757 -71.32 -69.45 115.16
C THR A 757 -71.03 -69.57 116.65
N ASN A 758 -70.07 -68.80 117.16
CA ASN A 758 -69.60 -68.85 118.55
C ASN A 758 -69.15 -70.25 119.02
N GLN A 759 -68.78 -71.12 118.08
CA GLN A 759 -68.27 -72.46 118.37
C GLN A 759 -66.76 -72.52 118.14
N TYR A 760 -66.13 -73.51 118.75
CA TYR A 760 -64.69 -73.63 118.79
C TYR A 760 -64.25 -75.04 118.42
N TRP A 761 -63.25 -75.14 117.55
CA TRP A 761 -62.75 -76.38 116.98
C TRP A 761 -61.65 -76.99 117.85
N ASP A 762 -61.72 -78.29 118.09
CA ASP A 762 -60.82 -79.05 118.98
C ASP A 762 -59.82 -79.97 118.23
N GLY A 763 -59.68 -79.82 116.92
CA GLY A 763 -58.75 -80.62 116.13
C GLY A 763 -59.22 -82.07 115.85
N THR A 764 -60.53 -82.32 115.94
CA THR A 764 -61.17 -83.57 115.51
C THR A 764 -62.11 -83.35 114.31
N ILE A 765 -62.43 -84.42 113.58
CA ILE A 765 -63.53 -84.46 112.60
C ILE A 765 -64.37 -85.71 112.84
N LYS A 766 -65.68 -85.55 113.02
CA LYS A 766 -66.62 -86.64 113.35
C LYS A 766 -66.11 -87.53 114.50
N ASN A 767 -65.56 -86.90 115.55
CA ASN A 767 -64.94 -87.51 116.73
C ASN A 767 -63.69 -88.37 116.47
N TYR A 768 -63.15 -88.37 115.24
CA TYR A 768 -61.84 -88.95 114.95
C TYR A 768 -60.79 -87.85 114.90
N ASN A 769 -59.64 -88.16 115.46
CA ASN A 769 -58.49 -87.29 115.43
C ASN A 769 -58.02 -87.02 113.99
N VAL A 770 -57.99 -85.76 113.55
CA VAL A 770 -57.38 -85.42 112.26
C VAL A 770 -55.85 -85.38 112.36
N ASN A 771 -55.16 -85.52 111.24
CA ASN A 771 -53.70 -85.50 111.22
C ASN A 771 -53.17 -84.12 111.64
N ALA A 772 -52.06 -84.11 112.37
CA ALA A 772 -51.32 -82.88 112.65
C ALA A 772 -50.89 -82.19 111.34
N GLY A 773 -50.98 -80.87 111.31
CA GLY A 773 -50.73 -80.07 110.11
C GLY A 773 -51.43 -78.71 110.12
N VAL A 774 -51.32 -77.99 109.01
CA VAL A 774 -51.89 -76.63 108.85
C VAL A 774 -53.29 -76.70 108.26
N TYR A 775 -54.19 -75.90 108.84
CA TYR A 775 -55.59 -75.71 108.47
C TYR A 775 -55.86 -74.22 108.23
N ILE A 776 -56.90 -73.90 107.46
CA ILE A 776 -57.25 -72.51 107.11
C ILE A 776 -58.53 -72.13 107.86
N TYR A 777 -58.60 -70.91 108.40
CA TYR A 777 -59.80 -70.38 109.04
C TYR A 777 -60.29 -69.06 108.43
N ILE A 778 -61.60 -68.82 108.55
CA ILE A 778 -62.26 -67.52 108.30
C ILE A 778 -63.12 -67.17 109.52
N LEU A 779 -63.08 -65.91 109.96
CA LEU A 779 -63.79 -65.33 111.12
C LEU A 779 -64.49 -64.01 110.76
N HIS A 780 -65.78 -63.88 111.08
CA HIS A 780 -66.58 -62.66 110.83
C HIS A 780 -67.03 -61.95 112.13
N THR A 781 -67.00 -60.59 112.17
CA THR A 781 -67.37 -59.74 113.34
C THR A 781 -68.24 -58.52 112.96
N THR A 782 -69.01 -57.96 113.89
CA THR A 782 -69.99 -56.86 113.64
C THR A 782 -69.78 -55.60 114.53
N ASP A 783 -69.07 -54.57 114.06
CA ASP A 783 -68.90 -53.23 114.68
C ASP A 783 -69.11 -52.07 113.64
N CYS A 784 -68.87 -50.78 113.98
CA CYS A 784 -69.07 -49.64 113.05
C CYS A 784 -68.15 -49.68 111.80
N LYS A 785 -67.25 -50.68 111.71
CA LYS A 785 -66.43 -51.02 110.53
C LYS A 785 -66.73 -52.42 109.94
N ASN A 786 -67.53 -53.29 110.58
CA ASN A 786 -67.93 -54.64 110.13
C ASN A 786 -66.75 -55.49 109.57
N VAL A 787 -65.83 -55.94 110.42
CA VAL A 787 -64.56 -56.57 110.00
C VAL A 787 -64.66 -58.10 109.78
N ILE A 788 -64.00 -58.62 108.73
CA ILE A 788 -63.81 -60.07 108.44
C ILE A 788 -62.31 -60.40 108.47
N LYS A 789 -61.90 -61.47 109.16
CA LYS A 789 -60.51 -61.97 109.24
C LYS A 789 -60.40 -63.41 108.71
N HIS A 790 -59.28 -63.76 108.09
CA HIS A 790 -58.98 -65.13 107.67
C HIS A 790 -57.48 -65.40 107.81
N GLY A 791 -57.08 -66.67 107.96
CA GLY A 791 -55.69 -67.03 108.17
C GLY A 791 -55.47 -68.54 108.26
N THR A 792 -54.26 -68.96 108.65
CA THR A 792 -53.94 -70.37 108.88
C THR A 792 -53.75 -70.65 110.36
N ILE A 793 -54.23 -71.81 110.80
CA ILE A 793 -54.02 -72.35 112.14
C ILE A 793 -53.30 -73.70 112.04
N THR A 794 -52.23 -73.87 112.81
CA THR A 794 -51.48 -75.13 112.83
C THR A 794 -51.94 -76.00 114.01
N LEU A 795 -52.34 -77.24 113.71
CA LEU A 795 -52.69 -78.26 114.69
C LEU A 795 -51.48 -79.17 114.94
N VAL A 796 -51.04 -79.26 116.19
CA VAL A 796 -49.94 -80.14 116.63
C VAL A 796 -50.50 -81.17 117.62
N LYS A 797 -50.04 -82.43 117.54
CA LYS A 797 -50.46 -83.52 118.41
C LYS A 797 -49.29 -84.13 119.17
#